data_AF-A0A972FAD7-F1
#
_entry.id   AF-A0A972FAD7-F1
#
_cell.length_a   1.000
_cell.length_b   1.000
_cell.length_c   1.000
_cell.angle_alpha   90.00
_cell.angle_beta   90.00
_cell.angle_gamma   90.00
#
_symmetry.space_group_name_H-M   'P 1'
#
loop_
_entity.id
_entity.type
_entity.pdbx_description
1 polymer ?
#
loop_
_entity_poly.entity_id
_entity_poly.type
_entity_poly.pdbx_seq_one_letter_code
_entity_poly.pdbx_strand_id
1 'polypeptide(L)'
;MSTPAIVSKTVLITVPGMGSEHCAGRVSSAIEHVPGVRRVATDIPTRMVTVAFDDAATNSGQIRDAIERAGYTVCMGDSASTTTAHGHGAHAAPPDATPPIPATAATRSVRLTVPGMGSDHCAGLVSSSIKRLAGIAHIETNIASHRVTVQFDPTLAQPGAIRTAVERAGYDVDALDEGAGETAEREVESEERYLALAWKRLWIAAIPTTLIMLLMAPHMFWQPIPGYLAIVALLAFPVVFTNGGLATHRSAWRSLTNRTANMDVLISLGSLPPYLIGLIGFFYPMTSFIEMAATIMTFHLLGRYLETRAKGRASQAIKKLLTLGAKTASVLRDGREVEVPVAELVVGDVMVVRPGAKVPTDGEIVEGASHLDESIATGESVPVEKGPGDAVIGATINKEGLLRIRATKIGADTFLSQVIRLVEQAQGSKVPIQEFADRVTGQFVPVVIGISIASFVMWLVFAASLQPVLDWGAGFLPWVNPTLTPLMVGTLSAVAVLVIACPCALGLATPTALMVGSGLGAERGVLIRSGEAIQTLKDIKVIVLDKTGTITEGKPALTDIVAADGFDEATVLRAAASVEAGSEHPLGQAIVSGTRERGIEVPAVHAFKAVTARGVQGEVDGRTVRVGSRRMLDEVGIAYGPLDDTLKRFENEGKTAMLVAIDDRAAGLVAVADTVKADSKSAIAALHELGIRVVMVTGDNERTARHVADQVGVDDVMAGVLPEGKVDAVKALQQQHGQWVAMVGDGINDAPALKQANVGIAIGAGADVAIEAADVTLVKGELTKVVEAIRLSKATFSKILQNLFWAWFYNVAAIPIAALGLLHPMIGVVAMTASSLSVIGNSLLLRRARLEVTR
;
A
#
# COMPACT_ATOMS: atom_id res chain seq x y z
N MET A 1 26.11 12.16 62.48
CA MET A 1 26.59 12.77 61.22
C MET A 1 25.60 12.40 60.14
N SER A 2 24.67 13.31 59.86
CA SER A 2 23.60 13.11 58.88
C SER A 2 24.16 13.35 57.49
N THR A 3 24.06 12.36 56.61
CA THR A 3 24.43 12.43 55.19
C THR A 3 23.62 13.55 54.51
N PRO A 4 24.23 14.45 53.72
CA PRO A 4 23.48 15.49 53.04
C PRO A 4 22.56 14.88 51.99
N ALA A 5 21.30 15.30 51.97
CA ALA A 5 20.33 14.91 50.94
C ALA A 5 20.78 15.47 49.58
N ILE A 6 21.07 14.59 48.64
CA ILE A 6 21.52 14.96 47.29
C ILE A 6 20.30 15.33 46.44
N VAL A 7 20.25 16.56 45.94
CA VAL A 7 19.18 17.07 45.07
C VAL A 7 19.47 16.64 43.63
N SER A 8 18.72 15.66 43.11
CA SER A 8 18.79 15.25 41.70
C SER A 8 17.85 16.11 40.84
N LYS A 9 18.37 16.70 39.76
CA LYS A 9 17.58 17.39 38.73
C LYS A 9 17.44 16.53 37.48
N THR A 10 16.33 16.71 36.79
CA THR A 10 16.08 16.08 35.48
C THR A 10 15.94 17.16 34.43
N VAL A 11 16.63 17.01 33.30
CA VAL A 11 16.52 17.89 32.14
C VAL A 11 16.11 17.09 30.91
N LEU A 12 15.21 17.68 30.11
CA LEU A 12 14.80 17.15 28.82
C LEU A 12 15.53 17.93 27.72
N ILE A 13 16.19 17.22 26.79
CA ILE A 13 17.03 17.83 25.75
C ILE A 13 16.61 17.29 24.39
N THR A 14 16.22 18.18 23.47
CA THR A 14 15.89 17.80 22.09
C THR A 14 17.17 17.75 21.24
N VAL A 15 17.42 16.61 20.59
CA VAL A 15 18.59 16.34 19.77
C VAL A 15 18.15 15.95 18.34
N PRO A 16 17.93 16.91 17.43
CA PRO A 16 17.30 16.66 16.12
C PRO A 16 18.04 15.65 15.22
N GLY A 17 19.35 15.45 15.43
CA GLY A 17 20.17 14.48 14.70
C GLY A 17 20.07 13.03 15.22
N MET A 18 19.31 12.76 16.28
CA MET A 18 19.18 11.43 16.92
C MET A 18 18.11 10.56 16.23
N GLY A 19 18.28 10.27 14.93
CA GLY A 19 17.27 9.58 14.11
C GLY A 19 17.38 8.05 14.00
N SER A 20 18.32 7.42 14.71
CA SER A 20 18.53 5.95 14.66
C SER A 20 19.05 5.44 16.00
N GLU A 21 18.96 4.12 16.25
CA GLU A 21 19.51 3.49 17.46
C GLU A 21 21.01 3.74 17.62
N HIS A 22 21.76 3.72 16.52
CA HIS A 22 23.19 4.03 16.54
C HIS A 22 23.46 5.49 16.95
N CYS A 23 22.62 6.44 16.51
CA CYS A 23 22.73 7.83 16.94
C CYS A 23 22.35 7.99 18.42
N ALA A 24 21.28 7.31 18.88
CA ALA A 24 20.86 7.34 20.27
C ALA A 24 21.93 6.75 21.20
N GLY A 25 22.57 5.64 20.80
CA GLY A 25 23.69 5.05 21.54
C GLY A 25 24.89 6.00 21.66
N ARG A 26 25.25 6.71 20.59
CA ARG A 26 26.33 7.72 20.62
C ARG A 26 26.01 8.89 21.55
N VAL A 27 24.78 9.39 21.51
CA VAL A 27 24.34 10.51 22.36
C VAL A 27 24.25 10.07 23.83
N SER A 28 23.68 8.90 24.12
CA SER A 28 23.59 8.36 25.49
C SER A 28 24.98 8.15 26.09
N SER A 29 25.87 7.50 25.33
CA SER A 29 27.25 7.26 25.78
C SER A 29 28.00 8.57 26.04
N ALA A 30 27.84 9.59 25.20
CA ALA A 30 28.49 10.88 25.43
C ALA A 30 28.03 11.57 26.73
N ILE A 31 26.75 11.44 27.07
CA ILE A 31 26.15 12.04 28.28
C ILE A 31 26.50 11.22 29.53
N GLU A 32 26.54 9.90 29.44
CA GLU A 32 26.90 9.01 30.57
C GLU A 32 28.33 9.26 31.10
N HIS A 33 29.23 9.77 30.25
CA HIS A 33 30.60 10.13 30.65
C HIS A 33 30.70 11.50 31.33
N VAL A 34 29.61 12.26 31.45
CA VAL A 34 29.60 13.54 32.15
C VAL A 34 29.54 13.32 33.67
N PRO A 35 30.52 13.80 34.45
CA PRO A 35 30.54 13.60 35.90
C PRO A 35 29.28 14.15 36.57
N GLY A 36 28.58 13.34 37.36
CA GLY A 36 27.33 13.73 38.03
C GLY A 36 26.05 13.29 37.33
N VAL A 37 26.12 12.74 36.11
CA VAL A 37 24.97 12.10 35.45
C VAL A 37 24.70 10.73 36.09
N ARG A 38 23.43 10.48 36.43
CA ARG A 38 22.98 9.23 37.07
C ARG A 38 22.17 8.34 36.14
N ARG A 39 21.39 8.94 35.25
CA ARG A 39 20.54 8.21 34.30
C ARG A 39 20.36 9.00 33.03
N VAL A 40 20.46 8.31 31.90
CA VAL A 40 20.15 8.83 30.57
C VAL A 40 19.10 7.92 29.95
N ALA A 41 18.06 8.50 29.36
CA ALA A 41 17.05 7.79 28.59
C ALA A 41 16.82 8.53 27.28
N THR A 42 16.94 7.81 26.15
CA THR A 42 16.77 8.37 24.81
C THR A 42 15.46 7.89 24.20
N ASP A 43 14.71 8.80 23.60
CA ASP A 43 13.49 8.51 22.83
C ASP A 43 13.74 8.90 21.37
N ILE A 44 13.85 7.88 20.50
CA ILE A 44 14.16 8.05 19.07
C ILE A 44 12.98 8.68 18.30
N PRO A 45 11.71 8.20 18.46
CA PRO A 45 10.55 8.85 17.86
C PRO A 45 10.46 10.35 18.12
N THR A 46 10.68 10.78 19.37
CA THR A 46 10.55 12.20 19.75
C THR A 46 11.86 12.98 19.67
N ARG A 47 12.99 12.30 19.42
CA ARG A 47 14.35 12.87 19.38
C ARG A 47 14.72 13.60 20.68
N MET A 48 14.24 13.10 21.81
CA MET A 48 14.46 13.68 23.13
C MET A 48 15.36 12.80 23.98
N VAL A 49 16.17 13.43 24.82
CA VAL A 49 17.00 12.77 25.83
C VAL A 49 16.64 13.31 27.20
N THR A 50 16.28 12.41 28.10
CA THR A 50 16.02 12.70 29.50
C THR A 50 17.27 12.38 30.30
N VAL A 51 17.83 13.37 31.00
CA VAL A 51 19.05 13.21 31.78
C VAL A 51 18.76 13.57 33.23
N ALA A 52 18.96 12.61 34.13
CA ALA A 52 18.95 12.84 35.57
C ALA A 52 20.38 13.02 36.07
N PHE A 53 20.66 14.15 36.72
CA PHE A 53 22.00 14.50 37.18
C PHE A 53 21.97 15.15 38.57
N ASP A 54 23.12 15.11 39.24
CA ASP A 54 23.37 15.78 40.52
C ASP A 54 23.80 17.24 40.25
N ASP A 55 22.99 18.18 40.72
CA ASP A 55 23.19 19.63 40.50
C ASP A 55 24.46 20.16 41.20
N ALA A 56 25.00 19.42 42.18
CA ALA A 56 26.28 19.74 42.82
C ALA A 56 27.51 19.34 41.99
N ALA A 57 27.34 18.43 41.01
CA ALA A 57 28.44 17.85 40.23
C ALA A 57 28.40 18.22 38.73
N THR A 58 27.23 18.53 38.19
CA THR A 58 27.06 18.89 36.76
C THR A 58 25.88 19.84 36.55
N ASN A 59 25.86 20.55 35.43
CA ASN A 59 24.73 21.37 34.99
C ASN A 59 24.28 21.05 33.56
N SER A 60 23.11 21.55 33.17
CA SER A 60 22.51 21.33 31.84
C SER A 60 23.38 21.86 30.68
N GLY A 61 24.25 22.84 30.92
CA GLY A 61 25.22 23.34 29.93
C GLY A 61 26.34 22.32 29.65
N GLN A 62 26.90 21.68 30.68
CA GLN A 62 27.95 20.67 30.51
C GLN A 62 27.45 19.41 29.81
N ILE A 63 26.19 19.04 30.04
CA ILE A 63 25.51 17.95 29.32
C ILE A 63 25.35 18.31 27.84
N ARG A 64 24.99 19.57 27.52
CA ARG A 64 24.92 20.05 26.14
C ARG A 64 26.27 19.99 25.44
N ASP A 65 27.32 20.49 26.08
CA ASP A 65 28.67 20.47 25.52
C ASP A 65 29.16 19.05 25.21
N ALA A 66 28.69 18.05 25.95
CA ALA A 66 28.98 16.64 25.66
C ALA A 66 28.23 16.14 24.40
N ILE A 67 26.97 16.53 24.22
CA ILE A 67 26.17 16.19 23.04
C ILE A 67 26.72 16.88 21.77
N GLU A 68 27.12 18.15 21.89
CA GLU A 68 27.71 18.90 20.79
C GLU A 68 29.09 18.35 20.39
N ARG A 69 29.93 17.95 21.37
CA ARG A 69 31.19 17.25 21.10
C ARG A 69 30.99 15.88 20.44
N ALA A 70 29.85 15.23 20.65
CA ALA A 70 29.50 13.99 19.97
C ALA A 70 29.05 14.19 18.51
N GLY A 71 28.90 15.45 18.08
CA GLY A 71 28.55 15.86 16.71
C GLY A 71 27.07 16.17 16.49
N TYR A 72 26.30 16.42 17.57
CA TYR A 72 24.85 16.61 17.49
C TYR A 72 24.43 18.01 17.96
N THR A 73 23.50 18.64 17.24
CA THR A 73 22.92 19.94 17.60
C THR A 73 21.83 19.78 18.66
N VAL A 74 21.70 20.74 19.58
CA VAL A 74 20.69 20.74 20.66
C VAL A 74 19.75 21.94 20.51
N CYS A 75 18.43 21.72 20.64
CA CYS A 75 17.41 22.78 20.64
C CYS A 75 16.79 22.95 22.03
N MET A 76 16.61 24.20 22.51
CA MET A 76 16.03 24.50 23.82
C MET A 76 14.50 24.34 23.85
N GLY A 77 14.00 23.70 24.90
CA GLY A 77 12.68 23.97 25.48
C GLY A 77 12.88 24.22 26.98
N ASP A 78 12.66 25.44 27.46
CA ASP A 78 12.82 25.78 28.88
C ASP A 78 11.72 25.12 29.72
N SER A 79 12.02 23.97 30.33
CA SER A 79 11.23 23.43 31.44
C SER A 79 12.08 22.60 32.40
N ALA A 80 12.84 23.28 33.25
CA ALA A 80 13.41 22.64 34.44
C ALA A 80 12.31 22.47 35.50
N SER A 81 11.64 21.32 35.55
CA SER A 81 10.74 21.01 36.67
C SER A 81 11.56 20.53 37.88
N THR A 82 11.41 21.22 39.01
CA THR A 82 12.09 20.88 40.27
C THR A 82 11.09 20.17 41.18
N THR A 83 11.21 18.86 41.37
CA THR A 83 10.35 18.12 42.31
C THR A 83 11.11 17.85 43.60
N THR A 84 10.74 18.51 44.70
CA THR A 84 11.21 18.20 46.06
C THR A 84 10.13 17.38 46.79
N ALA A 85 10.52 16.26 47.40
CA ALA A 85 9.60 15.40 48.15
C ALA A 85 9.59 15.77 49.64
N HIS A 86 8.47 16.30 50.14
CA HIS A 86 8.15 16.37 51.57
C HIS A 86 6.73 15.88 51.81
N GLY A 87 6.55 15.02 52.81
CA GLY A 87 5.24 14.47 53.19
C GLY A 87 4.68 15.09 54.47
N HIS A 88 3.38 15.38 54.48
CA HIS A 88 2.37 15.12 55.54
C HIS A 88 1.06 15.89 55.26
N GLY A 89 -0.10 15.21 55.39
CA GLY A 89 -1.33 15.75 56.00
C GLY A 89 -2.39 16.52 55.16
N ALA A 90 -3.46 15.80 54.78
CA ALA A 90 -4.90 16.12 54.80
C ALA A 90 -5.54 17.38 54.14
N HIS A 91 -6.72 17.12 53.54
CA HIS A 91 -7.86 17.97 53.13
C HIS A 91 -8.00 18.50 51.67
N ALA A 92 -8.80 17.74 50.90
CA ALA A 92 -9.99 18.11 50.11
C ALA A 92 -10.00 19.17 48.97
N ALA A 93 -10.63 18.71 47.85
CA ALA A 93 -11.25 19.38 46.69
C ALA A 93 -10.41 19.56 45.40
N PRO A 94 -10.97 19.25 44.20
CA PRO A 94 -10.20 19.09 42.96
C PRO A 94 -10.12 20.39 42.14
N PRO A 95 -9.05 20.58 41.36
CA PRO A 95 -9.13 21.38 40.14
C PRO A 95 -8.84 20.49 38.92
N ASP A 96 -9.89 20.28 38.14
CA ASP A 96 -9.79 20.16 36.68
C ASP A 96 -9.03 21.39 36.16
N ALA A 97 -7.77 21.21 35.80
CA ALA A 97 -7.01 22.07 34.91
C ALA A 97 -5.66 21.40 34.62
N THR A 98 -5.64 20.49 33.64
CA THR A 98 -4.41 20.13 32.95
C THR A 98 -3.78 21.42 32.40
N PRO A 99 -2.51 21.74 32.72
CA PRO A 99 -1.84 22.86 32.07
C PRO A 99 -1.75 22.57 30.57
N PRO A 100 -1.91 23.57 29.69
CA PRO A 100 -1.86 23.34 28.25
C PRO A 100 -0.47 22.83 27.90
N ILE A 101 -0.43 21.65 27.28
CA ILE A 101 0.74 21.16 26.55
C ILE A 101 1.16 22.30 25.60
N PRO A 102 2.44 22.71 25.53
CA PRO A 102 2.86 23.72 24.58
C PRO A 102 2.49 23.24 23.17
N ALA A 103 1.68 24.05 22.48
CA ALA A 103 1.16 23.74 21.16
C ALA A 103 2.32 23.36 20.23
N THR A 104 2.35 22.09 19.83
CA THR A 104 3.07 21.67 18.61
C THR A 104 2.60 22.58 17.48
N ALA A 105 3.54 23.27 16.81
CA ALA A 105 3.25 24.14 15.69
C ALA A 105 2.27 23.45 14.72
N ALA A 106 1.14 24.09 14.42
CA ALA A 106 0.07 23.49 13.63
C ALA A 106 0.55 23.25 12.20
N THR A 107 1.05 22.04 11.91
CA THR A 107 1.45 21.62 10.56
C THR A 107 0.23 21.56 9.65
N ARG A 108 0.30 22.22 8.49
CA ARG A 108 -0.69 22.13 7.41
C ARG A 108 -0.18 21.22 6.30
N SER A 109 -1.10 20.56 5.61
CA SER A 109 -0.79 19.78 4.40
C SER A 109 -1.27 20.51 3.15
N VAL A 110 -0.43 20.56 2.12
CA VAL A 110 -0.82 20.97 0.76
C VAL A 110 -0.56 19.82 -0.20
N ARG A 111 -1.46 19.59 -1.15
CA ARG A 111 -1.27 18.64 -2.25
C ARG A 111 -1.02 19.40 -3.55
N LEU A 112 0.02 19.01 -4.27
CA LEU A 112 0.38 19.56 -5.57
C LEU A 112 0.24 18.48 -6.64
N THR A 113 -0.42 18.80 -7.75
CA THR A 113 -0.41 17.97 -8.96
C THR A 113 0.74 18.40 -9.86
N VAL A 114 1.68 17.50 -10.08
CA VAL A 114 2.95 17.70 -10.81
C VAL A 114 3.03 16.69 -11.97
N PRO A 115 2.34 16.94 -13.10
CA PRO A 115 2.21 15.96 -14.19
C PRO A 115 3.56 15.51 -14.81
N GLY A 116 4.59 16.35 -14.73
CA GLY A 116 5.93 16.01 -15.22
C GLY A 116 6.69 15.01 -14.33
N MET A 117 6.17 14.69 -13.14
CA MET A 117 6.79 13.75 -12.21
C MET A 117 6.43 12.31 -12.61
N GLY A 118 7.12 11.78 -13.62
CA GLY A 118 6.88 10.44 -14.16
C GLY A 118 7.88 9.36 -13.73
N SER A 119 8.89 9.70 -12.91
CA SER A 119 9.90 8.77 -12.39
C SER A 119 10.32 9.13 -10.97
N ASP A 120 10.94 8.19 -10.27
CA ASP A 120 11.50 8.38 -8.92
C ASP A 120 12.64 9.39 -8.89
N HIS A 121 13.40 9.45 -9.97
CA HIS A 121 14.40 10.49 -10.16
C HIS A 121 13.76 11.89 -10.19
N CYS A 122 12.64 12.03 -10.89
CA CYS A 122 11.88 13.27 -10.92
C CYS A 122 11.30 13.62 -9.55
N ALA A 123 10.71 12.64 -8.85
CA ALA A 123 10.16 12.81 -7.51
C ALA A 123 11.25 13.19 -6.50
N GLY A 124 12.44 12.58 -6.60
CA GLY A 124 13.60 12.91 -5.78
C GLY A 124 14.09 14.35 -6.00
N LEU A 125 14.11 14.81 -7.25
CA LEU A 125 14.44 16.21 -7.56
C LEU A 125 13.42 17.18 -6.97
N VAL A 126 12.12 16.91 -7.15
CA VAL A 126 11.05 17.72 -6.58
C VAL A 126 11.13 17.75 -5.05
N SER A 127 11.24 16.58 -4.42
CA SER A 127 11.36 16.44 -2.96
C SER A 127 12.60 17.16 -2.44
N SER A 128 13.77 16.99 -3.09
CA SER A 128 15.01 17.67 -2.68
C SER A 128 14.95 19.20 -2.84
N SER A 129 14.18 19.71 -3.80
CA SER A 129 13.96 21.14 -3.98
C SER A 129 13.04 21.70 -2.90
N ILE A 130 11.94 21.01 -2.59
CA ILE A 130 11.00 21.41 -1.53
C ILE A 130 11.67 21.29 -0.15
N LYS A 131 12.45 20.24 0.12
CA LYS A 131 13.19 20.04 1.39
C LYS A 131 14.14 21.19 1.74
N ARG A 132 14.56 22.00 0.75
CA ARG A 132 15.43 23.17 0.99
C ARG A 132 14.68 24.36 1.58
N LEU A 133 13.34 24.36 1.54
CA LEU A 133 12.52 25.38 2.17
C LEU A 133 12.49 25.18 3.69
N ALA A 134 12.62 26.27 4.44
CA ALA A 134 12.44 26.24 5.90
C ALA A 134 10.97 25.96 6.24
N GLY A 135 10.71 25.16 7.27
CA GLY A 135 9.35 24.84 7.72
C GLY A 135 8.72 23.60 7.08
N ILE A 136 9.41 22.84 6.25
CA ILE A 136 8.88 21.57 5.72
C ILE A 136 9.10 20.44 6.74
N ALA A 137 8.02 19.80 7.17
CA ALA A 137 8.04 18.69 8.12
C ALA A 137 8.13 17.33 7.41
N HIS A 138 7.27 17.11 6.41
CA HIS A 138 7.18 15.84 5.69
C HIS A 138 6.87 16.07 4.21
N ILE A 139 7.40 15.23 3.32
CA ILE A 139 7.08 15.23 1.89
C ILE A 139 6.83 13.80 1.45
N GLU A 140 5.70 13.59 0.82
CA GLU A 140 5.33 12.34 0.17
C GLU A 140 5.13 12.61 -1.32
N THR A 141 5.64 11.73 -2.17
CA THR A 141 5.53 11.85 -3.63
C THR A 141 4.92 10.58 -4.19
N ASN A 142 3.83 10.72 -4.94
CA ASN A 142 3.20 9.62 -5.66
C ASN A 142 3.36 9.84 -7.16
N ILE A 143 4.23 9.04 -7.78
CA ILE A 143 4.55 9.14 -9.21
C ILE A 143 3.40 8.63 -10.07
N ALA A 144 2.68 7.62 -9.58
CA ALA A 144 1.56 7.01 -10.28
C ALA A 144 0.40 8.00 -10.48
N SER A 145 0.13 8.83 -9.47
CA SER A 145 -0.91 9.88 -9.52
C SER A 145 -0.36 11.28 -9.80
N HIS A 146 0.93 11.42 -10.11
CA HIS A 146 1.59 12.71 -10.32
C HIS A 146 1.39 13.70 -9.16
N ARG A 147 1.39 13.22 -7.91
CA ARG A 147 1.08 14.02 -6.71
C ARG A 147 2.25 14.22 -5.78
N VAL A 148 2.31 15.39 -5.17
CA VAL A 148 3.23 15.68 -4.07
C VAL A 148 2.44 16.21 -2.89
N THR A 149 2.47 15.51 -1.77
CA THR A 149 1.88 15.94 -0.51
C THR A 149 2.99 16.51 0.35
N VAL A 150 2.82 17.75 0.79
CA VAL A 150 3.81 18.45 1.61
C VAL A 150 3.15 18.85 2.93
N GLN A 151 3.69 18.39 4.04
CA GLN A 151 3.36 18.89 5.37
C GLN A 151 4.37 19.99 5.74
N PHE A 152 3.86 21.16 6.06
CA PHE A 152 4.66 22.34 6.33
C PHE A 152 4.09 23.16 7.49
N ASP A 153 4.98 23.89 8.15
CA ASP A 153 4.64 24.91 9.13
C ASP A 153 4.19 26.17 8.38
N PRO A 154 2.91 26.59 8.53
CA PRO A 154 2.38 27.75 7.82
C PRO A 154 3.01 29.08 8.27
N THR A 155 3.74 29.10 9.38
CA THR A 155 4.48 30.29 9.84
C THR A 155 5.82 30.47 9.11
N LEU A 156 6.39 29.39 8.57
CA LEU A 156 7.72 29.37 7.95
C LEU A 156 7.69 29.18 6.43
N ALA A 157 6.67 28.50 5.90
CA ALA A 157 6.49 28.27 4.46
C ALA A 157 5.07 28.60 4.00
N GLN A 158 4.96 29.19 2.82
CA GLN A 158 3.68 29.40 2.15
C GLN A 158 3.52 28.44 0.95
N PRO A 159 2.30 28.00 0.62
CA PRO A 159 2.04 27.11 -0.52
C PRO A 159 2.58 27.64 -1.85
N GLY A 160 2.53 28.97 -2.08
CA GLY A 160 3.13 29.59 -3.26
C GLY A 160 4.65 29.41 -3.36
N ALA A 161 5.37 29.45 -2.23
CA ALA A 161 6.82 29.20 -2.21
C ALA A 161 7.14 27.73 -2.52
N ILE A 162 6.30 26.80 -2.05
CA ILE A 162 6.39 25.37 -2.38
C ILE A 162 6.20 25.18 -3.89
N ARG A 163 5.18 25.81 -4.50
CA ARG A 163 4.95 25.79 -5.95
C ARG A 163 6.19 26.28 -6.72
N THR A 164 6.74 27.44 -6.34
CA THR A 164 7.94 27.99 -6.99
C THR A 164 9.15 27.06 -6.83
N ALA A 165 9.30 26.35 -5.72
CA ALA A 165 10.38 25.38 -5.54
C ALA A 165 10.25 24.18 -6.51
N VAL A 166 9.02 23.71 -6.76
CA VAL A 166 8.75 22.67 -7.77
C VAL A 166 9.06 23.17 -9.18
N GLU A 167 8.65 24.39 -9.52
CA GLU A 167 8.92 25.00 -10.83
C GLU A 167 10.42 25.23 -11.07
N ARG A 168 11.16 25.63 -10.02
CA ARG A 168 12.62 25.75 -10.05
C ARG A 168 13.32 24.40 -10.18
N ALA A 169 12.75 23.34 -9.62
CA ALA A 169 13.22 21.98 -9.86
C ALA A 169 12.99 21.53 -11.31
N GLY A 170 12.11 22.25 -12.03
CA GLY A 170 11.87 22.06 -13.44
C GLY A 170 10.56 21.38 -13.80
N TYR A 171 9.61 21.35 -12.87
CA TYR A 171 8.33 20.68 -13.04
C TYR A 171 7.19 21.69 -12.97
N ASP A 172 6.22 21.56 -13.87
CA ASP A 172 5.02 22.38 -13.85
C ASP A 172 4.06 21.87 -12.76
N VAL A 173 3.46 22.80 -12.01
CA VAL A 173 2.42 22.51 -11.01
C VAL A 173 1.06 22.92 -11.60
N ASP A 174 0.22 21.92 -11.87
CA ASP A 174 -1.07 22.12 -12.53
C ASP A 174 -2.16 22.56 -11.53
N ALA A 175 -2.16 21.96 -10.35
CA ALA A 175 -3.10 22.26 -9.27
C ALA A 175 -2.38 22.32 -7.91
N LEU A 176 -2.91 23.13 -7.01
CA LEU A 176 -2.46 23.27 -5.63
C LEU A 176 -3.71 23.31 -4.75
N ASP A 177 -3.88 22.25 -3.95
CA ASP A 177 -5.06 22.06 -3.10
C ASP A 177 -4.69 22.20 -1.62
N GLU A 178 -5.31 23.20 -0.99
CA GLU A 178 -5.18 23.48 0.44
C GLU A 178 -6.38 22.86 1.20
N GLY A 179 -6.50 21.52 1.20
CA GLY A 179 -7.59 20.82 1.90
C GLY A 179 -7.69 19.31 1.67
N ALA A 180 -8.24 18.59 2.66
CA ALA A 180 -8.47 17.14 2.60
C ALA A 180 -9.76 16.75 1.85
N GLY A 181 -10.61 17.71 1.50
CA GLY A 181 -11.84 17.45 0.76
C GLY A 181 -11.75 18.04 -0.63
N GLU A 182 -11.58 17.19 -1.65
CA GLU A 182 -12.19 17.44 -2.95
C GLU A 182 -12.24 16.18 -3.81
N THR A 183 -13.28 16.14 -4.63
CA THR A 183 -13.91 15.01 -5.31
C THR A 183 -12.97 14.34 -6.32
N ALA A 184 -12.96 13.01 -6.27
CA ALA A 184 -12.46 12.11 -7.32
C ALA A 184 -12.65 12.59 -8.78
N GLU A 185 -13.73 13.33 -9.03
CA GLU A 185 -14.08 13.89 -10.35
C GLU A 185 -13.08 14.94 -10.85
N ARG A 186 -12.54 15.82 -9.99
CA ARG A 186 -11.51 16.80 -10.42
C ARG A 186 -10.21 16.12 -10.81
N GLU A 187 -9.91 14.98 -10.19
CA GLU A 187 -8.74 14.16 -10.52
C GLU A 187 -8.90 13.55 -11.92
N VAL A 188 -10.05 12.92 -12.19
CA VAL A 188 -10.37 12.37 -13.51
C VAL A 188 -10.35 13.46 -14.58
N GLU A 189 -10.92 14.63 -14.29
CA GLU A 189 -10.96 15.76 -15.22
C GLU A 189 -9.56 16.32 -15.51
N SER A 190 -8.68 16.41 -14.50
CA SER A 190 -7.29 16.86 -14.68
C SER A 190 -6.47 15.93 -15.58
N GLU A 191 -6.61 14.61 -15.40
CA GLU A 191 -5.96 13.62 -16.28
C GLU A 191 -6.50 13.68 -17.72
N GLU A 192 -7.81 13.87 -17.89
CA GLU A 192 -8.42 14.03 -19.22
C GLU A 192 -7.92 15.27 -19.95
N ARG A 193 -7.80 16.40 -19.24
CA ARG A 193 -7.19 17.63 -19.77
C ARG A 193 -5.73 17.39 -20.16
N TYR A 194 -4.96 16.67 -19.34
CA TYR A 194 -3.57 16.33 -19.65
C TYR A 194 -3.45 15.44 -20.89
N LEU A 195 -4.31 14.43 -21.04
CA LEU A 195 -4.40 13.59 -22.24
C LEU A 195 -4.77 14.40 -23.48
N ALA A 196 -5.71 15.35 -23.36
CA ALA A 196 -6.10 16.23 -24.45
C ALA A 196 -4.95 17.16 -24.89
N LEU A 197 -4.18 17.68 -23.93
CA LEU A 197 -2.97 18.46 -24.22
C LEU A 197 -1.88 17.63 -24.90
N ALA A 198 -1.62 16.40 -24.42
CA ALA A 198 -0.68 15.47 -25.04
C ALA A 198 -1.10 15.11 -26.47
N TRP A 199 -2.39 14.89 -26.68
CA TRP A 199 -2.97 14.65 -28.00
C TRP A 199 -2.78 15.84 -28.95
N LYS A 200 -3.04 17.05 -28.48
CA LYS A 200 -2.82 18.28 -29.25
C LYS A 200 -1.34 18.45 -29.63
N ARG A 201 -0.42 18.24 -28.68
CA ARG A 201 1.04 18.31 -28.93
C ARG A 201 1.47 17.27 -29.96
N LEU A 202 0.94 16.05 -29.88
CA LEU A 202 1.20 15.00 -30.85
C LEU A 202 0.75 15.40 -32.25
N TRP A 203 -0.47 15.91 -32.44
CA TRP A 203 -0.94 16.33 -33.78
C TRP A 203 -0.13 17.47 -34.37
N ILE A 204 0.28 18.44 -33.55
CA ILE A 204 1.15 19.53 -33.98
C ILE A 204 2.50 19.00 -34.49
N ALA A 205 3.01 17.89 -33.93
CA ALA A 205 4.24 17.24 -34.37
C ALA A 205 4.02 16.26 -35.55
N ALA A 206 2.92 15.51 -35.52
CA ALA A 206 2.62 14.43 -36.45
C ALA A 206 2.24 14.94 -37.84
N ILE A 207 1.49 16.05 -37.95
CA ILE A 207 1.09 16.59 -39.27
C ILE A 207 2.33 17.02 -40.08
N PRO A 208 3.21 17.90 -39.57
CA PRO A 208 4.38 18.32 -40.33
C PRO A 208 5.34 17.15 -40.60
N THR A 209 5.52 16.24 -39.64
CA THR A 209 6.37 15.06 -39.83
C THR A 209 5.81 14.10 -40.88
N THR A 210 4.50 13.90 -40.93
CA THR A 210 3.86 13.09 -41.97
C THR A 210 4.05 13.73 -43.34
N LEU A 211 3.91 15.06 -43.44
CA LEU A 211 4.20 15.79 -44.67
C LEU A 211 5.67 15.61 -45.09
N ILE A 212 6.62 15.77 -44.17
CA ILE A 212 8.05 15.51 -44.43
C ILE A 212 8.25 14.10 -44.98
N MET A 213 7.66 13.07 -44.36
CA MET A 213 7.76 11.68 -44.84
C MET A 213 7.15 11.48 -46.24
N LEU A 214 6.00 12.13 -46.52
CA LEU A 214 5.35 12.09 -47.83
C LEU A 214 6.16 12.82 -48.90
N LEU A 215 6.92 13.86 -48.55
CA LEU A 215 7.83 14.55 -49.47
C LEU A 215 9.14 13.78 -49.65
N MET A 216 9.65 13.14 -48.60
CA MET A 216 10.91 12.40 -48.61
C MET A 216 10.86 11.22 -49.59
N ALA A 217 9.75 10.48 -49.63
CA ALA A 217 9.60 9.32 -50.51
C ALA A 217 9.77 9.64 -52.02
N PRO A 218 9.02 10.59 -52.63
CA PRO A 218 9.24 10.98 -54.02
C PRO A 218 10.59 11.68 -54.24
N HIS A 219 11.09 12.42 -53.25
CA HIS A 219 12.41 13.07 -53.33
C HIS A 219 13.55 12.06 -53.49
N MET A 220 13.46 10.93 -52.79
CA MET A 220 14.51 9.90 -52.79
C MET A 220 14.36 8.88 -53.92
N PHE A 221 13.12 8.51 -54.31
CA PHE A 221 12.87 7.42 -55.24
C PHE A 221 12.42 7.84 -56.65
N TRP A 222 11.95 9.08 -56.84
CA TRP A 222 11.36 9.50 -58.12
C TRP A 222 12.09 10.67 -58.76
N GLN A 223 11.99 11.86 -58.16
CA GLN A 223 12.58 13.08 -58.68
C GLN A 223 12.99 14.03 -57.54
N PRO A 224 14.15 14.68 -57.63
CA PRO A 224 14.57 15.64 -56.62
C PRO A 224 13.64 16.85 -56.61
N ILE A 225 13.08 17.19 -55.45
CA ILE A 225 12.13 18.30 -55.29
C ILE A 225 12.94 19.60 -55.14
N PRO A 226 12.72 20.62 -55.97
CA PRO A 226 13.38 21.91 -55.82
C PRO A 226 13.05 22.55 -54.47
N GLY A 227 14.06 23.06 -53.77
CA GLY A 227 13.87 23.71 -52.46
C GLY A 227 13.48 22.74 -51.32
N TYR A 228 13.63 21.43 -51.51
CA TYR A 228 13.29 20.40 -50.52
C TYR A 228 13.82 20.71 -49.11
N LEU A 229 15.11 21.07 -49.00
CA LEU A 229 15.73 21.39 -47.71
C LEU A 229 15.03 22.55 -46.98
N ALA A 230 14.62 23.60 -47.70
CA ALA A 230 13.89 24.73 -47.11
C ALA A 230 12.50 24.33 -46.63
N ILE A 231 11.81 23.49 -47.40
CA ILE A 231 10.48 22.98 -47.04
C ILE A 231 10.58 22.11 -45.78
N VAL A 232 11.52 21.16 -45.74
CA VAL A 232 11.71 20.26 -44.61
C VAL A 232 12.18 21.00 -43.37
N ALA A 233 13.09 21.98 -43.49
CA ALA A 233 13.51 22.83 -42.37
C ALA A 233 12.32 23.60 -41.77
N LEU A 234 11.47 24.19 -42.61
CA LEU A 234 10.30 24.93 -42.16
C LEU A 234 9.26 24.02 -41.49
N LEU A 235 9.01 22.84 -42.07
CA LEU A 235 8.06 21.86 -41.52
C LEU A 235 8.57 21.22 -40.22
N ALA A 236 9.88 21.00 -40.08
CA ALA A 236 10.47 20.39 -38.90
C ALA A 236 10.61 21.37 -37.72
N PHE A 237 10.70 22.68 -38.01
CA PHE A 237 10.79 23.72 -36.99
C PHE A 237 9.71 23.64 -35.89
N PRO A 238 8.39 23.58 -36.20
CA PRO A 238 7.35 23.44 -35.19
C PRO A 238 7.46 22.13 -34.39
N VAL A 239 7.97 21.07 -35.00
CA VAL A 239 8.12 19.76 -34.36
C VAL A 239 9.22 19.80 -33.29
N VAL A 240 10.38 20.36 -33.63
CA VAL A 240 11.56 20.35 -32.76
C VAL A 240 11.55 21.51 -31.75
N PHE A 241 11.15 22.71 -32.15
CA PHE A 241 11.37 23.92 -31.34
C PHE A 241 10.12 24.51 -30.67
N THR A 242 8.92 24.00 -30.96
CA THR A 242 7.68 24.52 -30.34
C THR A 242 7.06 23.52 -29.39
N ASN A 243 6.09 23.98 -28.57
CA ASN A 243 5.24 23.19 -27.68
C ASN A 243 5.91 21.93 -27.10
N GLY A 244 5.69 20.76 -27.72
CA GLY A 244 6.21 19.46 -27.25
C GLY A 244 7.74 19.32 -27.32
N GLY A 245 8.36 19.75 -28.42
CA GLY A 245 9.82 19.72 -28.57
C GLY A 245 10.50 20.70 -27.61
N LEU A 246 9.96 21.91 -27.46
CA LEU A 246 10.47 22.90 -26.50
C LEU A 246 10.41 22.39 -25.06
N ALA A 247 9.30 21.73 -24.68
CA ALA A 247 9.18 21.14 -23.35
C ALA A 247 10.26 20.06 -23.09
N THR A 248 10.55 19.25 -24.10
CA THR A 248 11.59 18.21 -24.04
C THR A 248 12.98 18.82 -23.88
N HIS A 249 13.33 19.82 -24.69
CA HIS A 249 14.62 20.53 -24.58
C HIS A 249 14.78 21.26 -23.24
N ARG A 250 13.70 21.86 -22.73
CA ARG A 250 13.70 22.51 -21.43
C ARG A 250 13.92 21.51 -20.31
N SER A 251 13.27 20.34 -20.37
CA SER A 251 13.51 19.24 -19.42
C SER A 251 14.96 18.75 -19.46
N ALA A 252 15.51 18.53 -20.66
CA ALA A 252 16.90 18.13 -20.86
C ALA A 252 17.90 19.14 -20.26
N TRP A 253 17.71 20.42 -20.55
CA TRP A 253 18.56 21.50 -20.02
C TRP A 253 18.55 21.52 -18.49
N ARG A 254 17.35 21.45 -17.89
CA ARG A 254 17.19 21.44 -16.44
C ARG A 254 17.84 20.20 -15.80
N SER A 255 17.70 19.03 -16.42
CA SER A 255 18.34 17.79 -15.96
C SER A 255 19.86 17.95 -15.88
N LEU A 256 20.46 18.47 -16.96
CA LEU A 256 21.91 18.71 -17.05
C LEU A 256 22.39 19.72 -16.00
N THR A 257 21.67 20.84 -15.82
CA THR A 257 22.02 21.84 -14.79
C THR A 257 21.94 21.26 -13.37
N ASN A 258 21.04 20.30 -13.15
CA ASN A 258 20.90 19.60 -11.87
C ASN A 258 21.90 18.43 -11.72
N ARG A 259 22.88 18.27 -12.63
CA ARG A 259 23.89 17.19 -12.66
C ARG A 259 23.29 15.79 -12.77
N THR A 260 22.21 15.67 -13.53
CA THR A 260 21.54 14.39 -13.77
C THR A 260 21.27 14.20 -15.26
N ALA A 261 21.20 12.96 -15.74
CA ALA A 261 20.92 12.66 -17.14
C ALA A 261 19.67 11.79 -17.26
N ASN A 262 18.61 12.33 -17.87
CA ASN A 262 17.33 11.64 -18.08
C ASN A 262 17.09 11.34 -19.58
N MET A 263 15.98 10.66 -19.90
CA MET A 263 15.64 10.31 -21.30
C MET A 263 15.52 11.53 -22.22
N ASP A 264 15.07 12.68 -21.70
CA ASP A 264 14.88 13.88 -22.49
C ASP A 264 16.24 14.44 -22.95
N VAL A 265 17.32 14.21 -22.20
CA VAL A 265 18.70 14.54 -22.63
C VAL A 265 19.09 13.74 -23.87
N LEU A 266 18.83 12.43 -23.90
CA LEU A 266 19.14 11.58 -25.06
C LEU A 266 18.34 12.01 -26.30
N ILE A 267 17.04 12.28 -26.13
CA ILE A 267 16.17 12.72 -27.23
C ILE A 267 16.57 14.11 -27.72
N SER A 268 16.90 15.03 -26.80
CA SER A 268 17.40 16.35 -27.15
C SER A 268 18.70 16.27 -27.95
N LEU A 269 19.66 15.44 -27.53
CA LEU A 269 20.92 15.20 -28.27
C LEU A 269 20.70 14.43 -29.59
N GLY A 270 19.62 13.65 -29.68
CA GLY A 270 19.22 12.92 -30.88
C GLY A 270 18.42 13.73 -31.89
N SER A 271 17.92 14.92 -31.54
CA SER A 271 17.10 15.76 -32.43
C SER A 271 17.70 17.15 -32.72
N LEU A 272 18.28 17.84 -31.74
CA LEU A 272 18.86 19.17 -31.93
C LEU A 272 20.07 19.16 -32.88
N PRO A 273 21.13 18.37 -32.62
CA PRO A 273 22.29 18.33 -33.51
C PRO A 273 21.95 17.89 -34.94
N PRO A 274 21.14 16.84 -35.19
CA PRO A 274 20.70 16.49 -36.54
C PRO A 274 19.98 17.62 -37.26
N TYR A 275 19.10 18.36 -36.57
CA TYR A 275 18.46 19.52 -37.15
C TYR A 275 19.47 20.61 -37.55
N LEU A 276 20.37 20.97 -36.63
CA LEU A 276 21.37 22.03 -36.85
C LEU A 276 22.39 21.67 -37.93
N ILE A 277 22.88 20.42 -37.93
CA ILE A 277 23.79 19.91 -38.96
C ILE A 277 23.11 19.90 -40.32
N GLY A 278 21.83 19.51 -40.40
CA GLY A 278 21.09 19.55 -41.65
C GLY A 278 20.95 20.95 -42.25
N LEU A 279 20.93 22.02 -41.43
CA LEU A 279 20.95 23.40 -41.94
C LEU A 279 22.26 23.77 -42.65
N ILE A 280 23.37 23.09 -42.34
CA ILE A 280 24.63 23.27 -43.09
C ILE A 280 24.44 22.89 -44.57
N GLY A 281 23.44 22.05 -44.86
CA GLY A 281 22.96 21.70 -46.21
C GLY A 281 22.66 22.89 -47.13
N PHE A 282 22.38 24.07 -46.59
CA PHE A 282 22.19 25.30 -47.38
C PHE A 282 23.49 25.86 -47.96
N PHE A 283 24.62 25.58 -47.31
CA PHE A 283 25.94 26.10 -47.69
C PHE A 283 26.81 25.01 -48.34
N TYR A 284 26.64 23.76 -47.92
CA TYR A 284 27.37 22.62 -48.44
C TYR A 284 26.39 21.51 -48.84
N PRO A 285 26.49 20.94 -50.06
CA PRO A 285 25.62 19.85 -50.47
C PRO A 285 25.91 18.60 -49.63
N MET A 286 25.02 18.29 -48.70
CA MET A 286 25.09 17.13 -47.80
C MET A 286 23.68 16.58 -47.54
N THR A 287 23.58 15.29 -47.19
CA THR A 287 22.31 14.68 -46.82
C THR A 287 21.71 15.40 -45.61
N SER A 288 20.42 15.74 -45.70
CA SER A 288 19.69 16.36 -44.61
C SER A 288 19.47 15.37 -43.47
N PHE A 289 19.71 15.83 -42.24
CA PHE A 289 19.39 15.10 -41.02
C PHE A 289 18.13 15.65 -40.31
N ILE A 290 17.45 16.63 -40.92
CA ILE A 290 16.30 17.33 -40.35
C ILE A 290 15.08 16.41 -40.25
N GLU A 291 14.89 15.53 -41.23
CA GLU A 291 13.84 14.52 -41.25
C GLU A 291 13.96 13.62 -40.03
N MET A 292 15.17 13.11 -39.77
CA MET A 292 15.45 12.30 -38.58
C MET A 292 15.12 13.06 -37.29
N ALA A 293 15.52 14.33 -37.18
CA ALA A 293 15.20 15.14 -36.00
C ALA A 293 13.68 15.25 -35.75
N ALA A 294 12.91 15.58 -36.79
CA ALA A 294 11.45 15.72 -36.71
C ALA A 294 10.77 14.38 -36.37
N THR A 295 11.23 13.29 -37.00
CA THR A 295 10.63 11.99 -36.80
C THR A 295 10.95 11.41 -35.42
N ILE A 296 12.21 11.51 -34.95
CA ILE A 296 12.61 11.11 -33.59
C ILE A 296 11.74 11.85 -32.56
N MET A 297 11.61 13.17 -32.68
CA MET A 297 10.81 13.97 -31.75
C MET A 297 9.32 13.60 -31.80
N THR A 298 8.75 13.41 -32.99
CA THR A 298 7.33 13.04 -33.14
C THR A 298 7.01 11.69 -32.53
N PHE A 299 7.83 10.68 -32.78
CA PHE A 299 7.62 9.36 -32.19
C PHE A 299 7.90 9.34 -30.69
N HIS A 300 8.82 10.16 -30.18
CA HIS A 300 8.97 10.37 -28.75
C HIS A 300 7.68 10.93 -28.13
N LEU A 301 7.09 11.95 -28.75
CA LEU A 301 5.81 12.52 -28.31
C LEU A 301 4.65 11.51 -28.43
N LEU A 302 4.66 10.67 -29.47
CA LEU A 302 3.72 9.55 -29.61
C LEU A 302 3.91 8.55 -28.46
N GLY A 303 5.15 8.18 -28.15
CA GLY A 303 5.50 7.31 -27.04
C GLY A 303 4.99 7.86 -25.70
N ARG A 304 5.23 9.15 -25.42
CA ARG A 304 4.71 9.86 -24.24
C ARG A 304 3.18 9.85 -24.19
N TYR A 305 2.50 10.10 -25.32
CA TYR A 305 1.04 10.03 -25.39
C TYR A 305 0.51 8.62 -25.08
N LEU A 306 1.10 7.59 -25.71
CA LEU A 306 0.73 6.20 -25.49
C LEU A 306 1.00 5.76 -24.05
N GLU A 307 2.11 6.20 -23.48
CA GLU A 307 2.45 6.03 -22.06
C GLU A 307 1.37 6.61 -21.15
N THR A 308 1.03 7.89 -21.31
CA THR A 308 0.01 8.55 -20.49
C THR A 308 -1.35 7.87 -20.63
N ARG A 309 -1.75 7.53 -21.87
CA ARG A 309 -3.00 6.81 -22.14
C ARG A 309 -3.02 5.44 -21.46
N ALA A 310 -1.90 4.73 -21.49
CA ALA A 310 -1.76 3.41 -20.88
C ALA A 310 -1.80 3.48 -19.35
N LYS A 311 -1.09 4.42 -18.74
CA LYS A 311 -1.18 4.72 -17.30
C LYS A 311 -2.61 5.01 -16.89
N GLY A 312 -3.31 5.89 -17.61
CA GLY A 312 -4.73 6.17 -17.36
C GLY A 312 -5.64 4.93 -17.47
N ARG A 313 -5.31 3.95 -18.33
CA ARG A 313 -6.03 2.65 -18.40
C ARG A 313 -5.68 1.73 -17.23
N ALA A 314 -4.45 1.74 -16.76
CA ALA A 314 -4.03 0.98 -15.59
C ALA A 314 -4.68 1.55 -14.30
N SER A 315 -4.85 2.88 -14.19
CA SER A 315 -5.59 3.56 -13.11
C SER A 315 -7.12 3.37 -13.17
N GLN A 316 -7.66 2.66 -14.17
CA GLN A 316 -9.12 2.46 -14.29
C GLN A 316 -9.76 1.72 -13.12
N ALA A 317 -9.03 0.81 -12.46
CA ALA A 317 -9.55 0.08 -11.31
C ALA A 317 -9.90 1.05 -10.17
N ILE A 318 -9.02 2.00 -9.85
CA ILE A 318 -9.30 3.06 -8.88
C ILE A 318 -10.46 3.94 -9.35
N LYS A 319 -10.48 4.35 -10.63
CA LYS A 319 -11.59 5.17 -11.17
C LYS A 319 -12.95 4.50 -11.00
N LYS A 320 -13.03 3.18 -11.23
CA LYS A 320 -14.24 2.44 -10.98
C LYS A 320 -14.64 2.53 -9.51
N LEU A 321 -13.72 2.31 -8.57
CA LEU A 321 -13.98 2.44 -7.14
C LEU A 321 -14.53 3.83 -6.78
N LEU A 322 -13.97 4.89 -7.35
CA LEU A 322 -14.43 6.27 -7.14
C LEU A 322 -15.86 6.51 -7.67
N THR A 323 -16.22 5.92 -8.81
CA THR A 323 -17.58 6.03 -9.37
C THR A 323 -18.63 5.19 -8.63
N LEU A 324 -18.21 4.31 -7.71
CA LEU A 324 -19.13 3.46 -6.96
C LEU A 324 -19.82 4.21 -5.83
N GLY A 325 -19.22 5.26 -5.25
CA GLY A 325 -19.84 6.11 -4.24
C GLY A 325 -21.15 6.78 -4.70
N ALA A 326 -22.04 7.08 -3.76
CA ALA A 326 -23.20 7.94 -4.03
C ALA A 326 -22.79 9.41 -4.06
N LYS A 327 -23.52 10.23 -4.83
CA LYS A 327 -23.27 11.68 -4.92
C LYS A 327 -24.14 12.49 -3.96
N THR A 328 -25.38 12.06 -3.82
CA THR A 328 -26.39 12.64 -2.94
C THR A 328 -26.89 11.60 -1.96
N ALA A 329 -27.43 12.07 -0.85
CA ALA A 329 -28.05 11.26 0.18
C ALA A 329 -29.40 11.89 0.55
N SER A 330 -30.45 11.07 0.60
CA SER A 330 -31.71 11.45 1.23
C SER A 330 -31.58 11.30 2.74
N VAL A 331 -31.64 12.40 3.49
CA VAL A 331 -31.56 12.40 4.96
C VAL A 331 -32.87 12.86 5.59
N LEU A 332 -33.21 12.31 6.75
CA LEU A 332 -34.36 12.72 7.54
C LEU A 332 -33.94 13.81 8.54
N ARG A 333 -34.27 15.08 8.26
CA ARG A 333 -34.04 16.22 9.16
C ARG A 333 -35.38 16.88 9.50
N ASP A 334 -35.64 17.13 10.78
CA ASP A 334 -36.92 17.69 11.27
C ASP A 334 -38.17 16.93 10.80
N GLY A 335 -38.07 15.61 10.66
CA GLY A 335 -39.17 14.73 10.21
C GLY A 335 -39.48 14.83 8.70
N ARG A 336 -38.65 15.52 7.92
CA ARG A 336 -38.76 15.63 6.46
C ARG A 336 -37.54 15.02 5.76
N GLU A 337 -37.78 14.37 4.62
CA GLU A 337 -36.72 13.87 3.76
C GLU A 337 -36.16 15.04 2.93
N VAL A 338 -34.85 15.28 3.03
CA VAL A 338 -34.13 16.32 2.29
C VAL A 338 -32.96 15.65 1.57
N GLU A 339 -32.79 15.95 0.29
CA GLU A 339 -31.64 15.48 -0.48
C GLU A 339 -30.46 16.45 -0.29
N VAL A 340 -29.33 15.92 0.18
CA VAL A 340 -28.09 16.68 0.41
C VAL A 340 -26.91 16.04 -0.31
N PRO A 341 -25.88 16.80 -0.71
CA PRO A 341 -24.61 16.23 -1.17
C PRO A 341 -23.98 15.35 -0.08
N VAL A 342 -23.34 14.24 -0.45
CA VAL A 342 -22.68 13.32 0.51
C VAL A 342 -21.60 14.04 1.34
N ALA A 343 -20.96 15.07 0.79
CA ALA A 343 -19.97 15.89 1.49
C ALA A 343 -20.55 16.73 2.65
N GLU A 344 -21.88 16.93 2.70
CA GLU A 344 -22.58 17.68 3.74
C GLU A 344 -23.24 16.77 4.80
N LEU A 345 -23.02 15.46 4.71
CA LEU A 345 -23.49 14.51 5.72
C LEU A 345 -22.73 14.71 7.03
N VAL A 346 -23.45 14.55 8.13
CA VAL A 346 -22.89 14.57 9.49
C VAL A 346 -23.11 13.21 10.14
N VAL A 347 -22.16 12.77 10.95
CA VAL A 347 -22.30 11.54 11.76
C VAL A 347 -23.58 11.65 12.61
N GLY A 348 -24.41 10.62 12.56
CA GLY A 348 -25.72 10.59 13.22
C GLY A 348 -26.91 10.96 12.32
N ASP A 349 -26.70 11.53 11.13
CA ASP A 349 -27.76 11.73 10.15
C ASP A 349 -28.45 10.39 9.82
N VAL A 350 -29.78 10.39 9.75
CA VAL A 350 -30.56 9.19 9.37
C VAL A 350 -30.86 9.25 7.88
N MET A 351 -30.17 8.43 7.11
CA MET A 351 -30.32 8.28 5.68
C MET A 351 -31.48 7.35 5.34
N VAL A 352 -32.27 7.71 4.34
CA VAL A 352 -33.36 6.89 3.80
C VAL A 352 -32.89 6.25 2.50
N VAL A 353 -32.65 4.94 2.51
CA VAL A 353 -32.13 4.19 1.35
C VAL A 353 -33.23 3.32 0.78
N ARG A 354 -33.64 3.64 -0.45
CA ARG A 354 -34.72 2.94 -1.18
C ARG A 354 -34.20 1.68 -1.88
N PRO A 355 -35.09 0.77 -2.28
CA PRO A 355 -34.72 -0.41 -3.07
C PRO A 355 -34.08 0.02 -4.41
N GLY A 356 -32.98 -0.62 -4.79
CA GLY A 356 -32.16 -0.27 -5.95
C GLY A 356 -31.22 0.93 -5.74
N ALA A 357 -31.32 1.66 -4.63
CA ALA A 357 -30.45 2.79 -4.33
C ALA A 357 -29.13 2.34 -3.69
N LYS A 358 -28.08 3.17 -3.86
CA LYS A 358 -26.81 2.98 -3.18
C LYS A 358 -26.87 3.51 -1.76
N VAL A 359 -26.21 2.82 -0.83
CA VAL A 359 -25.96 3.33 0.52
C VAL A 359 -24.96 4.48 0.43
N PRO A 360 -25.28 5.71 0.87
CA PRO A 360 -24.41 6.86 0.63
C PRO A 360 -23.09 6.86 1.40
N THR A 361 -23.12 6.43 2.66
CA THR A 361 -21.97 6.37 3.56
C THR A 361 -22.13 5.21 4.54
N ASP A 362 -21.07 4.84 5.25
CA ASP A 362 -21.12 3.76 6.23
C ASP A 362 -22.04 4.11 7.40
N GLY A 363 -22.77 3.11 7.90
CA GLY A 363 -23.78 3.32 8.92
C GLY A 363 -24.26 2.06 9.61
N GLU A 364 -25.31 2.23 10.41
CA GLU A 364 -26.02 1.15 11.11
C GLU A 364 -27.51 1.23 10.76
N ILE A 365 -28.14 0.09 10.45
CA ILE A 365 -29.58 0.06 10.15
C ILE A 365 -30.35 0.31 11.44
N VAL A 366 -31.17 1.36 11.47
CA VAL A 366 -32.07 1.64 12.60
C VAL A 366 -33.47 1.08 12.37
N GLU A 367 -33.90 0.93 11.11
CA GLU A 367 -35.23 0.43 10.77
C GLU A 367 -35.23 -0.18 9.36
N GLY A 368 -36.00 -1.27 9.19
CA GLY A 368 -36.11 -2.02 7.95
C GLY A 368 -35.21 -3.25 7.92
N ALA A 369 -35.52 -4.17 6.99
CA ALA A 369 -34.70 -5.34 6.67
C ALA A 369 -34.63 -5.49 5.15
N SER A 370 -33.48 -5.87 4.63
CA SER A 370 -33.25 -6.02 3.19
C SER A 370 -32.03 -6.87 2.90
N HIS A 371 -31.89 -7.25 1.63
CA HIS A 371 -30.67 -7.83 1.09
C HIS A 371 -29.78 -6.73 0.50
N LEU A 372 -28.53 -6.69 0.92
CA LEU A 372 -27.51 -5.76 0.44
C LEU A 372 -26.49 -6.48 -0.43
N ASP A 373 -26.24 -5.91 -1.61
CA ASP A 373 -25.18 -6.35 -2.51
C ASP A 373 -23.89 -5.65 -2.12
N GLU A 374 -23.08 -6.41 -1.37
CA GLU A 374 -21.76 -6.01 -0.89
C GLU A 374 -20.64 -6.46 -1.83
N SER A 375 -20.94 -6.78 -3.10
CA SER A 375 -19.94 -7.24 -4.10
C SER A 375 -18.73 -6.32 -4.24
N ILE A 376 -18.89 -5.02 -3.94
CA ILE A 376 -17.78 -4.06 -3.93
C ILE A 376 -16.75 -4.32 -2.82
N ALA A 377 -17.19 -4.78 -1.65
CA ALA A 377 -16.34 -5.08 -0.51
C ALA A 377 -15.93 -6.56 -0.52
N THR A 378 -16.86 -7.45 -0.87
CA THR A 378 -16.69 -8.90 -0.75
C THR A 378 -16.25 -9.57 -2.07
N GLY A 379 -16.54 -8.97 -3.23
CA GLY A 379 -16.32 -9.58 -4.54
C GLY A 379 -17.32 -10.68 -4.93
N GLU A 380 -18.29 -11.02 -4.06
CA GLU A 380 -19.31 -12.03 -4.33
C GLU A 380 -20.58 -11.42 -4.90
N SER A 381 -21.24 -12.13 -5.81
CA SER A 381 -22.49 -11.67 -6.43
C SER A 381 -23.74 -11.98 -5.59
N VAL A 382 -23.61 -12.74 -4.50
CA VAL A 382 -24.74 -13.15 -3.65
C VAL A 382 -25.03 -12.05 -2.61
N PRO A 383 -26.26 -11.49 -2.58
CA PRO A 383 -26.66 -10.49 -1.59
C PRO A 383 -26.66 -11.04 -0.16
N VAL A 384 -26.31 -10.20 0.81
CA VAL A 384 -26.28 -10.52 2.24
C VAL A 384 -27.53 -9.96 2.92
N GLU A 385 -28.20 -10.77 3.75
CA GLU A 385 -29.36 -10.34 4.53
C GLU A 385 -28.94 -9.45 5.71
N LYS A 386 -29.66 -8.34 5.93
CA LYS A 386 -29.37 -7.34 6.96
C LYS A 386 -30.65 -6.80 7.59
N GLY A 387 -30.60 -6.55 8.90
CA GLY A 387 -31.70 -6.00 9.69
C GLY A 387 -31.25 -4.92 10.69
N PRO A 388 -32.16 -4.46 11.56
CA PRO A 388 -31.86 -3.42 12.55
C PRO A 388 -30.72 -3.82 13.49
N GLY A 389 -29.75 -2.92 13.68
CA GLY A 389 -28.52 -3.13 14.45
C GLY A 389 -27.33 -3.58 13.60
N ASP A 390 -27.55 -4.00 12.34
CA ASP A 390 -26.45 -4.41 11.48
C ASP A 390 -25.72 -3.22 10.86
N ALA A 391 -24.39 -3.35 10.79
CA ALA A 391 -23.53 -2.40 10.07
C ALA A 391 -23.68 -2.56 8.55
N VAL A 392 -23.66 -1.43 7.86
CA VAL A 392 -23.74 -1.32 6.40
C VAL A 392 -22.59 -0.48 5.86
N ILE A 393 -22.09 -0.89 4.70
CA ILE A 393 -20.96 -0.26 4.03
C ILE A 393 -21.47 0.70 2.96
N GLY A 394 -20.88 1.90 2.84
CA GLY A 394 -21.17 2.85 1.77
C GLY A 394 -20.87 2.26 0.39
N ALA A 395 -21.56 2.76 -0.63
CA ALA A 395 -21.52 2.29 -2.03
C ALA A 395 -22.08 0.89 -2.29
N THR A 396 -22.54 0.16 -1.27
CA THR A 396 -23.32 -1.07 -1.43
C THR A 396 -24.72 -0.78 -2.01
N ILE A 397 -25.32 -1.76 -2.69
CA ILE A 397 -26.61 -1.58 -3.34
C ILE A 397 -27.69 -2.27 -2.53
N ASN A 398 -28.67 -1.51 -2.07
CA ASN A 398 -29.86 -2.05 -1.43
C ASN A 398 -30.75 -2.70 -2.50
N LYS A 399 -31.20 -3.95 -2.32
CA LYS A 399 -32.01 -4.64 -3.34
C LYS A 399 -33.52 -4.45 -3.16
N GLU A 400 -34.05 -4.68 -1.96
CA GLU A 400 -35.50 -4.94 -1.80
C GLU A 400 -36.21 -4.03 -0.81
N GLY A 401 -35.79 -3.97 0.45
CA GLY A 401 -36.48 -3.27 1.53
C GLY A 401 -36.12 -1.79 1.61
N LEU A 402 -37.00 -0.96 2.19
CA LEU A 402 -36.64 0.41 2.58
C LEU A 402 -35.79 0.34 3.86
N LEU A 403 -34.60 0.92 3.82
CA LEU A 403 -33.70 0.96 4.98
C LEU A 403 -33.60 2.40 5.50
N ARG A 404 -33.68 2.55 6.82
CA ARG A 404 -33.22 3.76 7.50
C ARG A 404 -31.89 3.46 8.16
N ILE A 405 -30.88 4.23 7.81
CA ILE A 405 -29.48 3.96 8.17
C ILE A 405 -28.93 5.19 8.87
N ARG A 406 -28.47 5.04 10.10
CA ARG A 406 -27.76 6.11 10.82
C ARG A 406 -26.31 6.14 10.35
N ALA A 407 -25.85 7.28 9.84
CA ALA A 407 -24.46 7.45 9.43
C ALA A 407 -23.50 7.33 10.62
N THR A 408 -22.50 6.46 10.51
CA THR A 408 -21.48 6.23 11.56
C THR A 408 -20.11 6.75 11.14
N LYS A 409 -19.72 6.57 9.87
CA LYS A 409 -18.49 7.12 9.29
C LYS A 409 -18.82 7.92 8.03
N ILE A 410 -18.09 9.03 7.80
CA ILE A 410 -18.29 9.95 6.67
C ILE A 410 -16.95 10.38 6.05
N GLY A 411 -16.98 10.81 4.79
CA GLY A 411 -15.80 11.35 4.11
C GLY A 411 -14.61 10.36 4.06
N ALA A 412 -13.46 10.79 4.58
CA ALA A 412 -12.21 10.02 4.57
C ALA A 412 -12.24 8.77 5.48
N ASP A 413 -13.18 8.71 6.42
CA ASP A 413 -13.30 7.64 7.39
C ASP A 413 -14.17 6.47 6.90
N THR A 414 -14.85 6.63 5.75
CA THR A 414 -15.64 5.55 5.14
C THR A 414 -14.74 4.43 4.62
N PHE A 415 -15.26 3.21 4.64
CA PHE A 415 -14.60 2.02 4.12
C PHE A 415 -14.10 2.23 2.68
N LEU A 416 -14.93 2.78 1.78
CA LEU A 416 -14.52 3.03 0.40
C LEU A 416 -13.34 4.01 0.32
N SER A 417 -13.36 5.10 1.09
CA SER A 417 -12.25 6.05 1.15
C SER A 417 -10.96 5.42 1.71
N GLN A 418 -11.08 4.53 2.69
CA GLN A 418 -9.97 3.76 3.23
C GLN A 418 -9.36 2.84 2.17
N VAL A 419 -10.20 2.11 1.42
CA VAL A 419 -9.77 1.27 0.29
C VAL A 419 -9.03 2.10 -0.75
N ILE A 420 -9.60 3.23 -1.18
CA ILE A 420 -8.97 4.13 -2.17
C ILE A 420 -7.59 4.57 -1.67
N ARG A 421 -7.50 5.04 -0.43
CA ARG A 421 -6.24 5.52 0.17
C ARG A 421 -5.17 4.42 0.21
N LEU A 422 -5.54 3.19 0.59
CA LEU A 422 -4.59 2.07 0.60
C LEU A 422 -4.07 1.74 -0.80
N VAL A 423 -4.95 1.75 -1.81
CA VAL A 423 -4.54 1.49 -3.20
C VAL A 423 -3.63 2.61 -3.72
N GLU A 424 -3.94 3.88 -3.41
CA GLU A 424 -3.08 5.01 -3.77
C GLU A 424 -1.70 4.92 -3.09
N GLN A 425 -1.66 4.56 -1.81
CA GLN A 425 -0.41 4.36 -1.06
C GLN A 425 0.45 3.27 -1.70
N ALA A 426 -0.15 2.13 -2.08
CA ALA A 426 0.59 1.05 -2.71
C ALA A 426 1.19 1.45 -4.06
N GLN A 427 0.44 2.23 -4.86
CA GLN A 427 0.93 2.75 -6.13
C GLN A 427 2.01 3.83 -5.98
N GLY A 428 1.98 4.58 -4.88
CA GLY A 428 2.97 5.61 -4.56
C GLY A 428 4.24 5.07 -3.89
N SER A 429 4.17 3.87 -3.31
CA SER A 429 5.31 3.27 -2.60
C SER A 429 6.41 2.80 -3.54
N LYS A 430 7.67 2.96 -3.11
CA LYS A 430 8.83 2.47 -3.85
C LYS A 430 9.03 0.98 -3.58
N VAL A 431 9.31 0.24 -4.64
CA VAL A 431 9.61 -1.20 -4.55
C VAL A 431 11.09 -1.41 -4.81
N PRO A 432 11.80 -2.25 -4.04
CA PRO A 432 13.26 -2.42 -4.20
C PRO A 432 13.71 -2.75 -5.63
N ILE A 433 12.91 -3.52 -6.39
CA ILE A 433 13.19 -3.80 -7.81
C ILE A 433 13.14 -2.55 -8.71
N GLN A 434 12.31 -1.56 -8.37
CA GLN A 434 12.24 -0.28 -9.07
C GLN A 434 13.48 0.55 -8.78
N GLU A 435 13.94 0.59 -7.52
CA GLU A 435 15.18 1.29 -7.15
C GLU A 435 16.41 0.71 -7.89
N PHE A 436 16.44 -0.61 -8.08
CA PHE A 436 17.45 -1.25 -8.91
C PHE A 436 17.38 -0.76 -10.36
N ALA A 437 16.19 -0.75 -10.97
CA ALA A 437 16.00 -0.27 -12.34
C ALA A 437 16.40 1.21 -12.51
N ASP A 438 16.09 2.07 -11.52
CA ASP A 438 16.47 3.48 -11.53
C ASP A 438 17.99 3.67 -11.41
N ARG A 439 18.64 2.92 -10.52
CA ARG A 439 20.10 2.93 -10.36
C ARG A 439 20.80 2.52 -11.65
N VAL A 440 20.28 1.48 -12.29
CA VAL A 440 20.78 1.02 -13.60
C VAL A 440 20.60 2.13 -14.64
N THR A 441 19.44 2.78 -14.69
CA THR A 441 19.16 3.87 -15.64
C THR A 441 20.09 5.07 -15.43
N GLY A 442 20.32 5.47 -14.17
CA GLY A 442 21.19 6.59 -13.82
C GLY A 442 22.63 6.41 -14.29
N GLN A 443 23.14 5.18 -14.28
CA GLN A 443 24.48 4.86 -14.82
C GLN A 443 24.48 4.61 -16.33
N PHE A 444 23.38 4.09 -16.87
CA PHE A 444 23.26 3.73 -18.27
C PHE A 444 23.32 4.94 -19.21
N VAL A 445 22.65 6.05 -18.87
CA VAL A 445 22.60 7.24 -19.74
C VAL A 445 24.00 7.85 -19.98
N PRO A 446 24.84 8.11 -18.96
CA PRO A 446 26.22 8.57 -19.18
C PRO A 446 27.07 7.59 -20.01
N VAL A 447 26.91 6.29 -19.80
CA VAL A 447 27.63 5.25 -20.56
C VAL A 447 27.25 5.32 -22.04
N VAL A 448 25.96 5.44 -22.35
CA VAL A 448 25.44 5.57 -23.72
C VAL A 448 25.97 6.83 -24.41
N ILE A 449 26.00 7.96 -23.71
CA ILE A 449 26.58 9.21 -24.23
C ILE A 449 28.06 8.99 -24.56
N GLY A 450 28.80 8.31 -23.67
CA GLY A 450 30.19 7.92 -23.90
C GLY A 450 30.35 7.04 -25.14
N ILE A 451 29.50 6.02 -25.31
CA ILE A 451 29.51 5.13 -26.50
C ILE A 451 29.16 5.91 -27.77
N SER A 452 28.21 6.84 -27.72
CA SER A 452 27.82 7.68 -28.85
C SER A 452 28.98 8.56 -29.32
N ILE A 453 29.67 9.23 -28.38
CA ILE A 453 30.87 10.03 -28.67
C ILE A 453 32.01 9.14 -29.19
N ALA A 454 32.23 7.98 -28.56
CA ALA A 454 33.26 7.05 -28.99
C ALA A 454 32.99 6.53 -30.42
N SER A 455 31.74 6.19 -30.74
CA SER A 455 31.32 5.77 -32.08
C SER A 455 31.54 6.89 -33.10
N PHE A 456 31.16 8.14 -32.77
CA PHE A 456 31.40 9.31 -33.63
C PHE A 456 32.89 9.47 -33.95
N VAL A 457 33.75 9.47 -32.92
CA VAL A 457 35.21 9.64 -33.07
C VAL A 457 35.83 8.46 -33.81
N MET A 458 35.37 7.24 -33.51
CA MET A 458 35.84 6.02 -34.15
C MET A 458 35.63 6.06 -35.67
N TRP A 459 34.47 6.52 -36.12
CA TRP A 459 34.18 6.70 -37.55
C TRP A 459 35.00 7.82 -38.19
N LEU A 460 35.37 8.88 -37.46
CA LEU A 460 36.22 9.94 -37.99
C LEU A 460 37.68 9.51 -38.16
N VAL A 461 38.22 8.73 -37.20
CA VAL A 461 39.65 8.37 -37.16
C VAL A 461 39.94 7.07 -37.91
N PHE A 462 39.05 6.09 -37.82
CA PHE A 462 39.26 4.72 -38.31
C PHE A 462 38.34 4.33 -39.46
N ALA A 463 37.79 5.30 -40.20
CA ALA A 463 36.86 5.07 -41.31
C ALA A 463 37.35 3.97 -42.28
N ALA A 464 38.61 4.05 -42.73
CA ALA A 464 39.18 3.11 -43.68
C ALA A 464 39.23 1.66 -43.14
N SER A 465 39.49 1.50 -41.85
CA SER A 465 39.53 0.18 -41.20
C SER A 465 38.14 -0.41 -40.96
N LEU A 466 37.12 0.44 -40.81
CA LEU A 466 35.74 0.04 -40.51
C LEU A 466 34.85 -0.07 -41.75
N GLN A 467 35.29 0.48 -42.88
CA GLN A 467 34.58 0.41 -44.16
C GLN A 467 34.14 -1.01 -44.56
N PRO A 468 34.95 -2.08 -44.38
CA PRO A 468 34.51 -3.44 -44.69
C PRO A 468 33.25 -3.90 -43.94
N VAL A 469 33.00 -3.34 -42.75
CA VAL A 469 31.80 -3.63 -41.95
C VAL A 469 30.55 -3.06 -42.63
N LEU A 470 30.64 -1.86 -43.19
CA LEU A 470 29.54 -1.23 -43.94
C LEU A 470 29.30 -1.96 -45.26
N ASP A 471 30.36 -2.34 -45.98
CA ASP A 471 30.24 -3.09 -47.24
C ASP A 471 29.56 -4.44 -46.99
N TRP A 472 29.94 -5.13 -45.91
CA TRP A 472 29.28 -6.36 -45.48
C TRP A 472 27.80 -6.12 -45.13
N GLY A 473 27.50 -5.08 -44.34
CA GLY A 473 26.14 -4.71 -43.95
C GLY A 473 25.25 -4.34 -45.14
N ALA A 474 25.77 -3.57 -46.09
CA ALA A 474 25.07 -3.15 -47.30
C ALA A 474 24.63 -4.32 -48.19
N GLY A 475 25.28 -5.48 -48.07
CA GLY A 475 24.89 -6.70 -48.79
C GLY A 475 23.51 -7.24 -48.41
N PHE A 476 22.98 -6.92 -47.23
CA PHE A 476 21.68 -7.41 -46.76
C PHE A 476 20.81 -6.35 -46.06
N LEU A 477 21.35 -5.18 -45.73
CA LEU A 477 20.64 -4.06 -45.09
C LEU A 477 20.45 -2.92 -46.10
N PRO A 478 19.24 -2.71 -46.65
CA PRO A 478 19.01 -1.75 -47.74
C PRO A 478 19.15 -0.27 -47.34
N TRP A 479 19.21 0.03 -46.04
CA TRP A 479 19.42 1.38 -45.50
C TRP A 479 20.89 1.71 -45.22
N VAL A 480 21.81 0.73 -45.31
CA VAL A 480 23.23 0.97 -45.10
C VAL A 480 23.83 1.47 -46.40
N ASN A 481 24.42 2.66 -46.37
CA ASN A 481 25.09 3.24 -47.52
C ASN A 481 26.61 3.38 -47.25
N PRO A 482 27.46 2.54 -47.86
CA PRO A 482 28.90 2.57 -47.64
C PRO A 482 29.59 3.76 -48.31
N THR A 483 28.89 4.51 -49.17
CA THR A 483 29.46 5.69 -49.88
C THR A 483 29.40 6.98 -49.06
N LEU A 484 28.82 6.92 -47.85
CA LEU A 484 28.72 8.08 -46.96
C LEU A 484 30.09 8.53 -46.45
N THR A 485 30.25 9.85 -46.28
CA THR A 485 31.49 10.40 -45.72
C THR A 485 31.67 9.97 -44.26
N PRO A 486 32.91 9.88 -43.75
CA PRO A 486 33.18 9.52 -42.35
C PRO A 486 32.39 10.36 -41.33
N LEU A 487 32.23 11.66 -41.60
CA LEU A 487 31.45 12.57 -40.77
C LEU A 487 29.97 12.19 -40.73
N MET A 488 29.40 11.80 -41.87
CA MET A 488 27.99 11.41 -41.97
C MET A 488 27.73 10.07 -41.28
N VAL A 489 28.56 9.06 -41.52
CA VAL A 489 28.44 7.75 -40.85
C VAL A 489 28.63 7.90 -39.34
N GLY A 490 29.62 8.69 -38.90
CA GLY A 490 29.85 8.97 -37.49
C GLY A 490 28.63 9.64 -36.86
N THR A 491 28.04 10.64 -37.53
CA THR A 491 26.82 11.33 -37.05
C THR A 491 25.63 10.37 -36.97
N LEU A 492 25.40 9.56 -38.01
CA LEU A 492 24.33 8.55 -38.02
C LEU A 492 24.49 7.53 -36.90
N SER A 493 25.70 7.02 -36.72
CA SER A 493 26.01 6.01 -35.69
C SER A 493 25.82 6.59 -34.29
N ALA A 494 26.32 7.80 -34.05
CA ALA A 494 26.17 8.50 -32.78
C ALA A 494 24.68 8.75 -32.43
N VAL A 495 23.90 9.24 -33.39
CA VAL A 495 22.46 9.46 -33.23
C VAL A 495 21.71 8.14 -33.05
N ALA A 496 22.04 7.11 -33.84
CA ALA A 496 21.44 5.79 -33.72
C ALA A 496 21.66 5.21 -32.32
N VAL A 497 22.87 5.34 -31.76
CA VAL A 497 23.19 4.92 -30.38
C VAL A 497 22.35 5.68 -29.35
N LEU A 498 22.23 7.02 -29.47
CA LEU A 498 21.44 7.82 -28.53
C LEU A 498 19.96 7.45 -28.56
N VAL A 499 19.42 7.21 -29.76
CA VAL A 499 18.00 6.94 -29.99
C VAL A 499 17.62 5.53 -29.55
N ILE A 500 18.37 4.50 -29.97
CA ILE A 500 18.08 3.11 -29.60
C ILE A 500 18.21 2.90 -28.09
N ALA A 501 19.06 3.66 -27.43
CA ALA A 501 19.31 3.52 -26.00
C ALA A 501 18.28 4.23 -25.11
N CYS A 502 17.18 4.82 -25.61
CA CYS A 502 16.20 5.39 -24.66
C CYS A 502 15.63 4.27 -23.77
N PRO A 503 15.71 4.41 -22.43
CA PRO A 503 15.12 3.46 -21.49
C PRO A 503 13.62 3.74 -21.26
N CYS A 504 12.90 4.15 -22.29
CA CYS A 504 11.52 4.63 -22.19
C CYS A 504 10.56 3.56 -21.60
N ALA A 505 10.71 2.28 -21.99
CA ALA A 505 9.91 1.17 -21.48
C ALA A 505 10.29 0.76 -20.04
N LEU A 506 11.52 1.04 -19.61
CA LEU A 506 12.06 0.62 -18.31
C LEU A 506 11.35 1.36 -17.16
N GLY A 507 11.13 2.67 -17.32
CA GLY A 507 10.39 3.49 -16.35
C GLY A 507 8.91 3.13 -16.20
N LEU A 508 8.36 2.32 -17.12
CA LEU A 508 6.97 1.85 -17.09
C LEU A 508 6.80 0.42 -16.62
N ALA A 509 7.86 -0.37 -16.69
CA ALA A 509 7.84 -1.81 -16.46
C ALA A 509 7.24 -2.19 -15.10
N THR A 510 7.74 -1.55 -14.04
CA THR A 510 7.33 -1.83 -12.66
C THR A 510 6.03 -1.12 -12.28
N PRO A 511 5.88 0.21 -12.48
CA PRO A 511 4.68 0.93 -12.05
C PRO A 511 3.40 0.43 -12.71
N THR A 512 3.46 0.05 -14.00
CA THR A 512 2.28 -0.42 -14.73
C THR A 512 1.80 -1.78 -14.20
N ALA A 513 2.74 -2.69 -13.92
CA ALA A 513 2.40 -4.00 -13.36
C ALA A 513 1.86 -3.87 -11.93
N LEU A 514 2.46 -3.03 -11.09
CA LEU A 514 1.98 -2.75 -9.73
C LEU A 514 0.58 -2.12 -9.75
N MET A 515 0.35 -1.13 -10.61
CA MET A 515 -0.94 -0.45 -10.73
C MET A 515 -2.07 -1.40 -11.15
N VAL A 516 -1.81 -2.30 -12.12
CA VAL A 516 -2.78 -3.34 -12.51
C VAL A 516 -2.95 -4.38 -11.41
N GLY A 517 -1.86 -4.78 -10.74
CA GLY A 517 -1.86 -5.78 -9.68
C GLY A 517 -2.61 -5.32 -8.42
N SER A 518 -2.31 -4.12 -7.91
CA SER A 518 -3.00 -3.55 -6.75
C SER A 518 -4.47 -3.25 -7.04
N GLY A 519 -4.78 -2.76 -8.25
CA GLY A 519 -6.16 -2.57 -8.69
C GLY A 519 -6.95 -3.89 -8.76
N LEU A 520 -6.35 -4.95 -9.30
CA LEU A 520 -6.98 -6.28 -9.35
C LEU A 520 -7.14 -6.89 -7.95
N GLY A 521 -6.18 -6.67 -7.05
CA GLY A 521 -6.29 -7.07 -5.65
C GLY A 521 -7.46 -6.38 -4.96
N ALA A 522 -7.60 -5.07 -5.12
CA ALA A 522 -8.70 -4.30 -4.54
C ALA A 522 -10.07 -4.76 -5.04
N GLU A 523 -10.24 -5.01 -6.34
CA GLU A 523 -11.47 -5.58 -6.91
C GLU A 523 -11.82 -6.97 -6.33
N ARG A 524 -10.86 -7.68 -5.72
CA ARG A 524 -11.01 -9.02 -5.15
C ARG A 524 -10.95 -9.06 -3.61
N GLY A 525 -10.97 -7.89 -2.95
CA GLY A 525 -10.91 -7.78 -1.49
C GLY A 525 -9.52 -8.06 -0.90
N VAL A 526 -8.46 -7.97 -1.69
CA VAL A 526 -7.05 -8.05 -1.27
C VAL A 526 -6.43 -6.66 -1.36
N LEU A 527 -6.43 -5.93 -0.25
CA LEU A 527 -5.93 -4.57 -0.17
C LEU A 527 -4.45 -4.61 0.19
N ILE A 528 -3.60 -4.23 -0.74
CA ILE A 528 -2.16 -4.14 -0.49
C ILE A 528 -1.84 -2.67 -0.25
N ARG A 529 -1.13 -2.36 0.83
CA ARG A 529 -0.73 -0.99 1.20
C ARG A 529 0.62 -0.60 0.63
N SER A 530 1.55 -1.54 0.51
CA SER A 530 2.91 -1.29 0.03
C SER A 530 3.26 -2.19 -1.16
N GLY A 531 3.88 -1.63 -2.17
CA GLY A 531 4.44 -2.36 -3.30
C GLY A 531 5.62 -3.26 -2.87
N GLU A 532 6.29 -2.93 -1.76
CA GLU A 532 7.25 -3.81 -1.11
C GLU A 532 6.60 -5.12 -0.66
N ALA A 533 5.40 -5.07 -0.08
CA ALA A 533 4.65 -6.28 0.28
C ALA A 533 4.35 -7.15 -0.95
N ILE A 534 4.05 -6.55 -2.11
CA ILE A 534 3.91 -7.32 -3.37
C ILE A 534 5.20 -8.05 -3.73
N GLN A 535 6.36 -7.44 -3.52
CA GLN A 535 7.65 -8.09 -3.80
C GLN A 535 7.98 -9.19 -2.79
N THR A 536 7.79 -8.94 -1.50
CA THR A 536 8.17 -9.85 -0.42
C THR A 536 7.22 -11.06 -0.36
N LEU A 537 5.91 -10.84 -0.55
CA LEU A 537 4.89 -11.88 -0.47
C LEU A 537 5.08 -13.02 -1.49
N LYS A 538 5.78 -12.78 -2.60
CA LYS A 538 6.01 -13.78 -3.64
C LYS A 538 7.01 -14.86 -3.20
N ASP A 539 7.94 -14.49 -2.32
CA ASP A 539 9.12 -15.27 -1.93
C ASP A 539 8.98 -15.91 -0.56
N ILE A 540 7.86 -15.69 0.13
CA ILE A 540 7.67 -16.19 1.49
C ILE A 540 7.81 -17.71 1.53
N LYS A 541 8.35 -18.20 2.64
CA LYS A 541 8.59 -19.62 2.91
C LYS A 541 7.84 -20.10 4.13
N VAL A 542 7.52 -19.18 5.05
CA VAL A 542 6.79 -19.49 6.26
C VAL A 542 5.64 -18.51 6.42
N ILE A 543 4.45 -19.05 6.68
CA ILE A 543 3.29 -18.31 7.15
C ILE A 543 3.04 -18.67 8.60
N VAL A 544 2.95 -17.65 9.43
CA VAL A 544 2.48 -17.75 10.80
C VAL A 544 1.00 -17.37 10.80
N LEU A 545 0.14 -18.27 11.29
CA LEU A 545 -1.29 -18.05 11.45
C LEU A 545 -1.61 -17.88 12.92
N ASP A 546 -2.32 -16.82 13.28
CA ASP A 546 -3.05 -16.83 14.54
C ASP A 546 -4.15 -17.89 14.51
N LYS A 547 -4.54 -18.42 15.67
CA LYS A 547 -5.63 -19.39 15.76
C LYS A 547 -6.99 -18.68 15.65
N THR A 548 -7.26 -17.79 16.60
CA THR A 548 -8.60 -17.25 16.86
C THR A 548 -8.97 -16.21 15.82
N GLY A 549 -10.12 -16.37 15.17
CA GLY A 549 -10.58 -15.44 14.13
C GLY A 549 -9.80 -15.53 12.81
N THR A 550 -8.74 -16.33 12.75
CA THR A 550 -7.93 -16.56 11.54
C THR A 550 -8.18 -17.99 11.01
N ILE A 551 -7.74 -19.03 11.72
CA ILE A 551 -8.02 -20.44 11.37
C ILE A 551 -9.45 -20.82 11.79
N THR A 552 -9.91 -20.27 12.92
CA THR A 552 -11.24 -20.50 13.48
C THR A 552 -12.16 -19.30 13.27
N GLU A 553 -13.47 -19.50 13.46
CA GLU A 553 -14.51 -18.46 13.30
C GLU A 553 -14.35 -17.30 14.31
N GLY A 554 -13.65 -17.51 15.43
CA GLY A 554 -13.44 -16.51 16.48
C GLY A 554 -14.66 -16.29 17.37
N LYS A 555 -15.69 -17.13 17.22
CA LYS A 555 -16.92 -17.12 18.02
C LYS A 555 -17.22 -18.53 18.52
N PRO A 556 -17.57 -18.71 19.80
CA PRO A 556 -17.97 -20.02 20.30
C PRO A 556 -19.26 -20.47 19.60
N ALA A 557 -19.28 -21.73 19.18
CA ALA A 557 -20.46 -22.38 18.62
C ALA A 557 -20.76 -23.68 19.37
N LEU A 558 -22.03 -24.06 19.43
CA LEU A 558 -22.47 -25.34 19.99
C LEU A 558 -21.98 -26.49 19.09
N THR A 559 -21.17 -27.39 19.66
CA THR A 559 -20.52 -28.49 18.90
C THR A 559 -21.14 -29.84 19.26
N ASP A 560 -21.07 -30.21 20.54
CA ASP A 560 -21.50 -31.52 21.01
C ASP A 560 -22.53 -31.40 22.13
N ILE A 561 -23.44 -32.37 22.17
CA ILE A 561 -24.41 -32.56 23.24
C ILE A 561 -24.33 -34.04 23.59
N VAL A 562 -24.26 -34.36 24.88
CA VAL A 562 -24.29 -35.74 25.34
C VAL A 562 -25.30 -35.84 26.47
N ALA A 563 -26.28 -36.71 26.30
CA ALA A 563 -27.26 -36.99 27.32
C ALA A 563 -26.79 -38.14 28.23
N ALA A 564 -27.13 -38.04 29.52
CA ALA A 564 -26.94 -39.11 30.48
C ALA A 564 -28.09 -40.14 30.40
N ASP A 565 -27.90 -41.32 31.00
CA ASP A 565 -28.91 -42.38 31.00
C ASP A 565 -30.26 -41.90 31.57
N GLY A 566 -31.30 -42.00 30.74
CA GLY A 566 -32.66 -41.54 31.06
C GLY A 566 -32.99 -40.12 30.62
N PHE A 567 -32.10 -39.46 29.86
CA PHE A 567 -32.35 -38.18 29.19
C PHE A 567 -32.05 -38.29 27.69
N ASP A 568 -32.68 -37.44 26.89
CA ASP A 568 -32.41 -37.24 25.46
C ASP A 568 -31.68 -35.92 25.22
N GLU A 569 -30.90 -35.86 24.14
CA GLU A 569 -30.10 -34.67 23.80
C GLU A 569 -30.96 -33.41 23.64
N ALA A 570 -32.17 -33.55 23.10
CA ALA A 570 -33.08 -32.42 22.91
C ALA A 570 -33.56 -31.85 24.25
N THR A 571 -33.88 -32.68 25.25
CA THR A 571 -34.25 -32.19 26.60
C THR A 571 -33.07 -31.54 27.30
N VAL A 572 -31.87 -32.11 27.21
CA VAL A 572 -30.65 -31.54 27.81
C VAL A 572 -30.35 -30.16 27.19
N LEU A 573 -30.38 -30.08 25.86
CA LEU A 573 -30.12 -28.84 25.15
C LEU A 573 -31.20 -27.78 25.41
N ARG A 574 -32.48 -28.18 25.42
CA ARG A 574 -33.61 -27.28 25.73
C ARG A 574 -33.47 -26.69 27.13
N ALA A 575 -33.19 -27.52 28.13
CA ALA A 575 -32.99 -27.08 29.50
C ALA A 575 -31.79 -26.13 29.62
N ALA A 576 -30.66 -26.47 28.98
CA ALA A 576 -29.46 -25.64 29.01
C ALA A 576 -29.69 -24.27 28.33
N ALA A 577 -30.29 -24.26 27.14
CA ALA A 577 -30.58 -23.05 26.39
C ALA A 577 -31.56 -22.13 27.12
N SER A 578 -32.57 -22.67 27.81
CA SER A 578 -33.51 -21.86 28.58
C SER A 578 -32.83 -21.10 29.72
N VAL A 579 -31.96 -21.76 30.49
CA VAL A 579 -31.23 -21.08 31.56
C VAL A 579 -30.21 -20.09 30.99
N GLU A 580 -29.48 -20.47 29.94
CA GLU A 580 -28.50 -19.61 29.29
C GLU A 580 -29.13 -18.43 28.52
N ALA A 581 -30.43 -18.48 28.20
CA ALA A 581 -31.14 -17.33 27.63
C ALA A 581 -31.18 -16.12 28.58
N GLY A 582 -31.00 -16.33 29.88
CA GLY A 582 -30.83 -15.25 30.88
C GLY A 582 -29.38 -14.75 31.01
N SER A 583 -28.42 -15.34 30.30
CA SER A 583 -26.98 -15.06 30.40
C SER A 583 -26.50 -14.23 29.21
N GLU A 584 -25.73 -13.16 29.49
CA GLU A 584 -25.05 -12.39 28.45
C GLU A 584 -23.68 -12.99 28.06
N HIS A 585 -23.31 -14.12 28.68
CA HIS A 585 -22.01 -14.73 28.44
C HIS A 585 -21.93 -15.32 27.01
N PRO A 586 -20.83 -15.12 26.24
CA PRO A 586 -20.70 -15.60 24.87
C PRO A 586 -20.96 -17.12 24.70
N LEU A 587 -20.55 -17.92 25.68
CA LEU A 587 -20.79 -19.37 25.69
C LEU A 587 -22.30 -19.71 25.83
N GLY A 588 -23.04 -18.94 26.63
CA GLY A 588 -24.48 -19.10 26.79
C GLY A 588 -25.23 -18.72 25.52
N GLN A 589 -24.84 -17.59 24.90
CA GLN A 589 -25.38 -17.17 23.61
C GLN A 589 -25.14 -18.23 22.51
N ALA A 590 -23.97 -18.88 22.50
CA ALA A 590 -23.67 -19.96 21.56
C ALA A 590 -24.61 -21.16 21.72
N ILE A 591 -24.93 -21.54 22.96
CA ILE A 591 -25.90 -22.62 23.25
C ILE A 591 -27.30 -22.21 22.77
N VAL A 592 -27.73 -20.98 23.07
CA VAL A 592 -29.06 -20.47 22.68
C VAL A 592 -29.19 -20.39 21.16
N SER A 593 -28.20 -19.84 20.45
CA SER A 593 -28.20 -19.77 18.98
C SER A 593 -28.24 -21.16 18.37
N GLY A 594 -27.34 -22.05 18.79
CA GLY A 594 -27.29 -23.43 18.28
C GLY A 594 -28.57 -24.23 18.55
N THR A 595 -29.31 -23.88 19.61
CA THR A 595 -30.63 -24.48 19.91
C THR A 595 -31.70 -23.98 18.96
N ARG A 596 -31.74 -22.67 18.68
CA ARG A 596 -32.68 -22.05 17.73
C ARG A 596 -32.44 -22.52 16.29
N GLU A 597 -31.19 -22.65 15.88
CA GLU A 597 -30.80 -23.18 14.56
C GLU A 597 -31.29 -24.63 14.33
N ARG A 598 -31.39 -25.42 15.40
CA ARG A 598 -31.94 -26.78 15.37
C ARG A 598 -33.48 -26.82 15.46
N GLY A 599 -34.15 -25.67 15.47
CA GLY A 599 -35.60 -25.56 15.52
C GLY A 599 -36.22 -25.94 16.88
N ILE A 600 -35.42 -25.96 17.95
CA ILE A 600 -35.89 -26.28 19.30
C ILE A 600 -36.38 -25.00 19.97
N GLU A 601 -37.62 -25.04 20.46
CA GLU A 601 -38.20 -23.92 21.20
C GLU A 601 -37.50 -23.74 22.55
N VAL A 602 -37.15 -22.49 22.88
CA VAL A 602 -36.44 -22.13 24.11
C VAL A 602 -37.45 -21.54 25.11
N PRO A 603 -37.97 -22.32 26.09
CA PRO A 603 -38.91 -21.81 27.08
C PRO A 603 -38.29 -20.73 27.98
N ALA A 604 -39.16 -19.89 28.55
CA ALA A 604 -38.75 -18.81 29.45
C ALA A 604 -38.19 -19.38 30.77
N VAL A 605 -37.08 -18.80 31.24
CA VAL A 605 -36.50 -19.13 32.54
C VAL A 605 -37.13 -18.29 33.64
N HIS A 606 -37.47 -18.93 34.75
CA HIS A 606 -37.88 -18.27 36.00
C HIS A 606 -36.75 -18.37 37.05
N ALA A 607 -36.70 -17.43 37.99
CA ALA A 607 -35.72 -17.41 39.08
C ALA A 607 -34.24 -17.57 38.64
N PHE A 608 -33.86 -16.97 37.50
CA PHE A 608 -32.48 -17.02 36.99
C PHE A 608 -31.47 -16.47 38.01
N LYS A 609 -30.35 -17.18 38.15
CA LYS A 609 -29.23 -16.79 39.01
C LYS A 609 -27.90 -17.19 38.37
N ALA A 610 -27.05 -16.20 38.11
CA ALA A 610 -25.65 -16.43 37.75
C ALA A 610 -24.82 -16.69 39.02
N VAL A 611 -24.04 -17.77 39.01
CA VAL A 611 -23.14 -18.15 40.09
C VAL A 611 -21.71 -17.91 39.61
N THR A 612 -21.09 -16.84 40.11
CA THR A 612 -19.78 -16.36 39.68
C THR A 612 -18.73 -17.46 39.65
N ALA A 613 -18.03 -17.59 38.52
CA ALA A 613 -16.99 -18.59 38.27
C ALA A 613 -17.43 -20.06 38.38
N ARG A 614 -18.74 -20.34 38.33
CA ARG A 614 -19.28 -21.70 38.41
C ARG A 614 -20.24 -22.03 37.28
N GLY A 615 -21.20 -21.16 36.98
CA GLY A 615 -22.23 -21.39 35.97
C GLY A 615 -23.51 -20.59 36.23
N VAL A 616 -24.63 -21.05 35.65
CA VAL A 616 -25.96 -20.44 35.76
C VAL A 616 -26.99 -21.46 36.23
N GLN A 617 -27.98 -21.02 37.01
CA GLN A 617 -29.12 -21.83 37.42
C GLN A 617 -30.44 -21.08 37.23
N GLY A 618 -31.53 -21.82 37.07
CA GLY A 618 -32.88 -21.27 36.98
C GLY A 618 -33.93 -22.37 37.02
N GLU A 619 -35.19 -21.97 36.93
CA GLU A 619 -36.33 -22.87 36.88
C GLU A 619 -36.94 -22.87 35.47
N VAL A 620 -37.07 -24.05 34.87
CA VAL A 620 -37.59 -24.27 33.52
C VAL A 620 -38.64 -25.37 33.60
N ASP A 621 -39.85 -25.12 33.09
CA ASP A 621 -40.98 -26.07 33.15
C ASP A 621 -41.27 -26.61 34.58
N GLY A 622 -41.03 -25.80 35.62
CA GLY A 622 -41.20 -26.19 37.03
C GLY A 622 -40.10 -27.10 37.60
N ARG A 623 -38.98 -27.25 36.89
CA ARG A 623 -37.81 -28.03 37.32
C ARG A 623 -36.58 -27.16 37.51
N THR A 624 -35.73 -27.53 38.46
CA THR A 624 -34.50 -26.78 38.73
C THR A 624 -33.42 -27.20 37.75
N VAL A 625 -32.90 -26.27 36.94
CA VAL A 625 -31.85 -26.55 35.96
C VAL A 625 -30.57 -25.80 36.34
N ARG A 626 -29.43 -26.50 36.26
CA ARG A 626 -28.08 -25.96 36.53
C ARG A 626 -27.17 -26.27 35.35
N VAL A 627 -26.47 -25.25 34.85
CA VAL A 627 -25.49 -25.37 33.75
C VAL A 627 -24.17 -24.79 34.21
N GLY A 628 -23.11 -25.58 34.23
CA GLY A 628 -21.81 -25.07 34.69
C GLY A 628 -20.69 -26.09 34.86
N SER A 629 -19.68 -25.67 35.61
CA SER A 629 -18.46 -26.44 35.90
C SER A 629 -18.68 -27.57 36.92
N ARG A 630 -17.70 -28.49 37.03
CA ARG A 630 -17.67 -29.57 38.05
C ARG A 630 -17.99 -29.06 39.47
N ARG A 631 -17.36 -27.93 39.86
CA ARG A 631 -17.57 -27.29 41.17
C ARG A 631 -19.04 -26.97 41.45
N MET A 632 -19.81 -26.59 40.45
CA MET A 632 -21.22 -26.24 40.62
C MET A 632 -22.06 -27.47 41.03
N LEU A 633 -21.76 -28.64 40.45
CA LEU A 633 -22.48 -29.88 40.77
C LEU A 633 -21.95 -30.50 42.08
N ASP A 634 -20.64 -30.42 42.32
CA ASP A 634 -20.01 -30.94 43.56
C ASP A 634 -20.60 -30.26 44.81
N GLU A 635 -20.83 -28.94 44.77
CA GLU A 635 -21.38 -28.16 45.89
C GLU A 635 -22.81 -28.52 46.26
N VAL A 636 -23.57 -29.06 45.30
CA VAL A 636 -24.96 -29.49 45.50
C VAL A 636 -25.04 -31.02 45.66
N GLY A 637 -23.89 -31.72 45.65
CA GLY A 637 -23.81 -33.17 45.84
C GLY A 637 -24.31 -34.00 44.66
N ILE A 638 -24.35 -33.44 43.45
CA ILE A 638 -24.84 -34.15 42.25
C ILE A 638 -23.69 -34.93 41.62
N ALA A 639 -23.79 -36.26 41.62
CA ALA A 639 -22.82 -37.13 40.96
C ALA A 639 -23.03 -37.15 39.43
N TYR A 640 -21.95 -36.99 38.67
CA TYR A 640 -21.94 -36.98 37.20
C TYR A 640 -21.29 -38.22 36.56
N GLY A 641 -20.68 -39.11 37.36
CA GLY A 641 -20.26 -40.46 36.96
C GLY A 641 -19.51 -40.53 35.61
N PRO A 642 -19.98 -41.31 34.61
CA PRO A 642 -19.29 -41.52 33.33
C PRO A 642 -19.19 -40.25 32.45
N LEU A 643 -19.92 -39.19 32.78
CA LEU A 643 -19.81 -37.91 32.09
C LEU A 643 -18.45 -37.23 32.33
N ASP A 644 -17.75 -37.54 33.43
CA ASP A 644 -16.44 -36.91 33.72
C ASP A 644 -15.37 -37.28 32.68
N ASP A 645 -15.37 -38.51 32.19
CA ASP A 645 -14.42 -38.95 31.15
C ASP A 645 -14.69 -38.25 29.82
N THR A 646 -15.97 -38.08 29.47
CA THR A 646 -16.38 -37.32 28.28
C THR A 646 -16.04 -35.85 28.42
N LEU A 647 -16.24 -35.28 29.60
CA LEU A 647 -15.89 -33.89 29.91
C LEU A 647 -14.39 -33.66 29.79
N LYS A 648 -13.55 -34.54 30.34
CA LYS A 648 -12.08 -34.51 30.15
C LYS A 648 -11.69 -34.63 28.68
N ARG A 649 -12.36 -35.50 27.91
CA ARG A 649 -12.10 -35.65 26.47
C ARG A 649 -12.37 -34.34 25.73
N PHE A 650 -13.53 -33.72 25.95
CA PHE A 650 -13.90 -32.45 25.34
C PHE A 650 -12.96 -31.30 25.77
N GLU A 651 -12.57 -31.24 27.05
CA GLU A 651 -11.55 -30.28 27.52
C GLU A 651 -10.20 -30.45 26.77
N ASN A 652 -9.78 -31.71 26.52
CA ASN A 652 -8.55 -32.00 25.77
C ASN A 652 -8.66 -31.71 24.26
N GLU A 653 -9.87 -31.76 23.71
CA GLU A 653 -10.19 -31.34 22.33
C GLU A 653 -10.29 -29.80 22.21
N GLY A 654 -10.10 -29.06 23.31
CA GLY A 654 -10.20 -27.59 23.34
C GLY A 654 -11.61 -27.05 23.43
N LYS A 655 -12.58 -27.91 23.75
CA LYS A 655 -13.98 -27.51 23.93
C LYS A 655 -14.20 -27.06 25.37
N THR A 656 -14.99 -26.02 25.54
CA THR A 656 -15.53 -25.67 26.85
C THR A 656 -16.77 -26.51 27.09
N ALA A 657 -16.61 -27.59 27.86
CA ALA A 657 -17.70 -28.49 28.23
C ALA A 657 -18.34 -28.05 29.56
N MET A 658 -19.66 -27.99 29.57
CA MET A 658 -20.47 -27.63 30.74
C MET A 658 -21.41 -28.78 31.08
N LEU A 659 -21.50 -29.10 32.37
CA LEU A 659 -22.43 -30.09 32.88
C LEU A 659 -23.82 -29.45 33.00
N VAL A 660 -24.84 -30.22 32.61
CA VAL A 660 -26.25 -29.85 32.74
C VAL A 660 -26.88 -30.78 33.76
N ALA A 661 -27.46 -30.23 34.81
CA ALA A 661 -28.23 -30.96 35.80
C ALA A 661 -29.70 -30.51 35.78
N ILE A 662 -30.60 -31.48 35.85
CA ILE A 662 -32.05 -31.26 35.99
C ILE A 662 -32.46 -31.89 37.32
N ASP A 663 -33.02 -31.06 38.20
CA ASP A 663 -33.29 -31.33 39.60
C ASP A 663 -32.01 -31.79 40.33
N ASP A 664 -31.97 -33.03 40.81
CA ASP A 664 -30.83 -33.60 41.56
C ASP A 664 -30.04 -34.64 40.74
N ARG A 665 -30.20 -34.65 39.41
CA ARG A 665 -29.52 -35.59 38.50
C ARG A 665 -28.72 -34.85 37.44
N ALA A 666 -27.50 -35.31 37.18
CA ALA A 666 -26.75 -34.90 35.99
C ALA A 666 -27.48 -35.41 34.74
N ALA A 667 -28.03 -34.49 33.96
CA ALA A 667 -28.83 -34.79 32.78
C ALA A 667 -27.97 -34.96 31.53
N GLY A 668 -26.81 -34.30 31.46
CA GLY A 668 -25.89 -34.43 30.35
C GLY A 668 -24.79 -33.37 30.36
N LEU A 669 -24.19 -33.14 29.19
CA LEU A 669 -23.19 -32.11 28.97
C LEU A 669 -23.36 -31.46 27.60
N VAL A 670 -23.06 -30.17 27.56
CA VAL A 670 -23.05 -29.36 26.34
C VAL A 670 -21.64 -28.81 26.15
N ALA A 671 -21.13 -28.90 24.94
CA ALA A 671 -19.80 -28.41 24.61
C ALA A 671 -19.89 -27.30 23.57
N VAL A 672 -19.19 -26.21 23.86
CA VAL A 672 -19.00 -25.11 22.91
C VAL A 672 -17.52 -24.99 22.59
N ALA A 673 -17.21 -24.69 21.34
CA ALA A 673 -15.84 -24.50 20.90
C ALA A 673 -15.78 -23.44 19.81
N ASP A 674 -14.60 -22.88 19.64
CA ASP A 674 -14.29 -22.04 18.49
C ASP A 674 -14.02 -22.96 17.28
N THR A 675 -14.97 -23.04 16.36
CA THR A 675 -14.92 -23.99 15.24
C THR A 675 -13.95 -23.52 14.16
N VAL A 676 -13.28 -24.48 13.51
CA VAL A 676 -12.43 -24.20 12.35
C VAL A 676 -13.28 -23.69 11.18
N LYS A 677 -12.80 -22.66 10.48
CA LYS A 677 -13.48 -22.15 9.27
C LYS A 677 -13.53 -23.21 8.18
N ALA A 678 -14.61 -23.21 7.42
CA ALA A 678 -14.81 -24.17 6.34
C ALA A 678 -13.70 -24.14 5.28
N ASP A 679 -13.06 -22.98 5.06
CA ASP A 679 -12.02 -22.79 4.05
C ASP A 679 -10.58 -22.96 4.57
N SER A 680 -10.38 -23.11 5.88
CA SER A 680 -9.04 -23.20 6.49
C SER A 680 -8.24 -24.41 5.97
N LYS A 681 -8.88 -25.58 5.86
CA LYS A 681 -8.22 -26.81 5.42
C LYS A 681 -7.77 -26.73 3.95
N SER A 682 -8.62 -26.23 3.06
CA SER A 682 -8.27 -26.07 1.64
C SER A 682 -7.26 -24.95 1.43
N ALA A 683 -7.33 -23.87 2.21
CA ALA A 683 -6.33 -22.81 2.19
C ALA A 683 -4.94 -23.31 2.59
N ILE A 684 -4.82 -24.06 3.69
CA ILE A 684 -3.55 -24.61 4.17
C ILE A 684 -2.97 -25.62 3.17
N ALA A 685 -3.79 -26.51 2.62
CA ALA A 685 -3.36 -27.40 1.55
C ALA A 685 -2.81 -26.63 0.32
N ALA A 686 -3.47 -25.55 -0.09
CA ALA A 686 -2.99 -24.71 -1.19
C ALA A 686 -1.71 -23.92 -0.84
N LEU A 687 -1.48 -23.57 0.43
CA LEU A 687 -0.20 -23.01 0.90
C LEU A 687 0.93 -24.04 0.78
N HIS A 688 0.66 -25.31 1.13
CA HIS A 688 1.61 -26.40 0.95
C HIS A 688 1.94 -26.66 -0.52
N GLU A 689 0.96 -26.61 -1.43
CA GLU A 689 1.18 -26.70 -2.88
C GLU A 689 2.10 -25.59 -3.40
N LEU A 690 2.09 -24.41 -2.76
CA LEU A 690 2.98 -23.30 -3.06
C LEU A 690 4.38 -23.45 -2.43
N GLY A 691 4.62 -24.53 -1.68
CA GLY A 691 5.87 -24.82 -0.97
C GLY A 691 6.08 -23.93 0.26
N ILE A 692 5.00 -23.48 0.89
CA ILE A 692 5.03 -22.61 2.07
C ILE A 692 4.73 -23.45 3.31
N ARG A 693 5.59 -23.35 4.32
CA ARG A 693 5.40 -23.98 5.63
C ARG A 693 4.44 -23.15 6.48
N VAL A 694 3.50 -23.80 7.14
CA VAL A 694 2.45 -23.16 7.95
C VAL A 694 2.72 -23.43 9.43
N VAL A 695 2.84 -22.36 10.20
CA VAL A 695 3.04 -22.38 11.65
C VAL A 695 1.83 -21.74 12.31
N MET A 696 1.23 -22.39 13.30
CA MET A 696 0.16 -21.81 14.11
C MET A 696 0.72 -21.26 15.43
N VAL A 697 0.34 -20.04 15.79
CA VAL A 697 0.64 -19.42 17.09
C VAL A 697 -0.66 -19.24 17.86
N THR A 698 -0.68 -19.63 19.14
CA THR A 698 -1.86 -19.49 19.98
C THR A 698 -1.52 -19.39 21.46
N GLY A 699 -2.39 -18.72 22.23
CA GLY A 699 -2.36 -18.71 23.69
C GLY A 699 -2.96 -19.96 24.33
N ASP A 700 -3.61 -20.82 23.55
CA ASP A 700 -4.16 -22.09 24.03
C ASP A 700 -3.06 -23.04 24.50
N ASN A 701 -3.45 -24.03 25.31
CA ASN A 701 -2.53 -25.09 25.70
C ASN A 701 -2.14 -25.97 24.50
N GLU A 702 -1.02 -26.70 24.65
CA GLU A 702 -0.42 -27.51 23.59
C GLU A 702 -1.33 -28.63 23.06
N ARG A 703 -2.17 -29.23 23.91
CA ARG A 703 -3.07 -30.34 23.51
C ARG A 703 -4.18 -29.82 22.61
N THR A 704 -4.83 -28.74 23.02
CA THR A 704 -5.85 -28.04 22.24
C THR A 704 -5.30 -27.55 20.90
N ALA A 705 -4.14 -26.89 20.94
CA ALA A 705 -3.53 -26.33 19.75
C ALA A 705 -3.14 -27.42 18.73
N ARG A 706 -2.58 -28.55 19.17
CA ARG A 706 -2.31 -29.70 18.29
C ARG A 706 -3.57 -30.32 17.71
N HIS A 707 -4.65 -30.41 18.50
CA HIS A 707 -5.91 -30.94 17.98
C HIS A 707 -6.44 -30.11 16.81
N VAL A 708 -6.40 -28.78 16.92
CA VAL A 708 -6.78 -27.89 15.81
C VAL A 708 -5.80 -28.02 14.63
N ALA A 709 -4.50 -28.09 14.90
CA ALA A 709 -3.46 -28.24 13.88
C ALA A 709 -3.68 -29.47 13.00
N ASP A 710 -3.99 -30.62 13.64
CA ASP A 710 -4.20 -31.90 12.95
C ASP A 710 -5.44 -31.89 12.06
N GLN A 711 -6.49 -31.13 12.42
CA GLN A 711 -7.72 -31.03 11.62
C GLN A 711 -7.50 -30.32 10.27
N VAL A 712 -6.63 -29.30 10.26
CA VAL A 712 -6.37 -28.46 9.08
C VAL A 712 -5.05 -28.75 8.38
N GLY A 713 -4.14 -29.51 9.01
CA GLY A 713 -2.84 -29.87 8.47
C GLY A 713 -1.77 -28.80 8.64
N VAL A 714 -1.64 -28.18 9.83
CA VAL A 714 -0.55 -27.23 10.14
C VAL A 714 0.76 -27.99 10.41
N ASP A 715 1.92 -27.44 10.00
CA ASP A 715 3.22 -28.10 10.13
C ASP A 715 3.80 -28.00 11.55
N ASP A 716 3.75 -26.80 12.16
CA ASP A 716 4.27 -26.55 13.52
C ASP A 716 3.30 -25.74 14.37
N VAL A 717 3.32 -25.97 15.68
CA VAL A 717 2.45 -25.32 16.66
C VAL A 717 3.28 -24.65 17.75
N MET A 718 3.07 -23.36 17.95
CA MET A 718 3.59 -22.59 19.08
C MET A 718 2.44 -22.25 20.02
N ALA A 719 2.27 -23.07 21.06
CA ALA A 719 1.19 -22.98 22.03
C ALA A 719 1.61 -22.24 23.32
N GLY A 720 0.64 -21.75 24.09
CA GLY A 720 0.87 -21.03 25.35
C GLY A 720 1.52 -19.66 25.19
N VAL A 721 1.41 -19.05 23.99
CA VAL A 721 2.04 -17.78 23.66
C VAL A 721 1.14 -16.61 24.10
N LEU A 722 1.63 -15.79 25.02
CA LEU A 722 0.98 -14.53 25.41
C LEU A 722 0.99 -13.54 24.23
N PRO A 723 0.07 -12.55 24.18
CA PRO A 723 0.01 -11.56 23.10
C PRO A 723 1.36 -10.86 22.82
N GLU A 724 2.09 -10.50 23.87
CA GLU A 724 3.43 -9.89 23.80
C GLU A 724 4.48 -10.87 23.23
N GLY A 725 4.35 -12.17 23.53
CA GLY A 725 5.24 -13.23 23.07
C GLY A 725 5.05 -13.61 21.60
N LYS A 726 3.97 -13.18 20.94
CA LYS A 726 3.77 -13.41 19.49
C LYS A 726 4.85 -12.72 18.65
N VAL A 727 5.31 -11.54 19.09
CA VAL A 727 6.41 -10.82 18.44
C VAL A 727 7.71 -11.63 18.50
N ASP A 728 8.01 -12.23 19.65
CA ASP A 728 9.22 -13.04 19.83
C ASP A 728 9.16 -14.35 19.04
N ALA A 729 7.97 -14.96 18.92
CA ALA A 729 7.74 -16.10 18.03
C ALA A 729 8.05 -15.76 16.57
N VAL A 730 7.57 -14.62 16.08
CA VAL A 730 7.88 -14.13 14.72
C VAL A 730 9.38 -13.87 14.56
N LYS A 731 10.04 -13.23 15.54
CA LYS A 731 11.50 -13.01 15.52
C LYS A 731 12.30 -14.31 15.47
N ALA A 732 11.89 -15.32 16.23
CA ALA A 732 12.55 -16.63 16.23
C ALA A 732 12.48 -17.29 14.83
N LEU A 733 11.32 -17.19 14.16
CA LEU A 733 11.17 -17.68 12.79
C LEU A 733 11.97 -16.83 11.78
N GLN A 734 12.05 -15.52 11.96
CA GLN A 734 12.87 -14.63 11.13
C GLN A 734 14.36 -14.94 11.27
N GLN A 735 14.83 -15.35 12.45
CA GLN A 735 16.22 -15.79 12.63
C GLN A 735 16.53 -17.07 11.83
N GLN A 736 15.53 -17.95 11.65
CA GLN A 736 15.70 -19.21 10.92
C GLN A 736 15.48 -19.05 9.40
N HIS A 737 14.51 -18.23 9.01
CA HIS A 737 14.04 -18.12 7.63
C HIS A 737 14.33 -16.77 6.95
N GLY A 738 14.97 -15.84 7.66
CA GLY A 738 15.33 -14.52 7.15
C GLY A 738 14.09 -13.67 6.85
N GLN A 739 14.04 -13.11 5.64
CA GLN A 739 13.01 -12.16 5.21
C GLN A 739 11.73 -12.81 4.65
N TRP A 740 11.56 -14.12 4.85
CA TRP A 740 10.51 -14.91 4.20
C TRP A 740 9.39 -15.35 5.15
N VAL A 741 9.15 -14.57 6.20
CA VAL A 741 8.14 -14.83 7.23
C VAL A 741 6.99 -13.85 7.09
N ALA A 742 5.80 -14.36 6.82
CA ALA A 742 4.55 -13.60 6.88
C ALA A 742 3.75 -13.99 8.12
N MET A 743 3.02 -13.02 8.70
CA MET A 743 2.09 -13.25 9.81
C MET A 743 0.68 -12.93 9.35
N VAL A 744 -0.28 -13.76 9.72
CA VAL A 744 -1.71 -13.59 9.44
C VAL A 744 -2.46 -13.56 10.76
N GLY A 745 -3.26 -12.51 10.97
CA GLY A 745 -4.05 -12.33 12.19
C GLY A 745 -5.28 -11.46 11.97
N ASP A 746 -6.08 -11.27 13.02
CA ASP A 746 -7.27 -10.40 13.01
C ASP A 746 -6.92 -8.90 13.04
N GLY A 747 -5.67 -8.58 13.40
CA GLY A 747 -5.12 -7.23 13.46
C GLY A 747 -5.55 -6.39 14.65
N ILE A 748 -6.35 -6.93 15.58
CA ILE A 748 -6.72 -6.25 16.84
C ILE A 748 -5.71 -6.64 17.92
N ASN A 749 -5.56 -7.95 18.15
CA ASN A 749 -4.66 -8.48 19.17
C ASN A 749 -3.25 -8.72 18.64
N ASP A 750 -3.12 -8.84 17.31
CA ASP A 750 -1.90 -9.24 16.63
C ASP A 750 -1.13 -8.09 15.98
N ALA A 751 -1.60 -6.85 16.12
CA ALA A 751 -1.00 -5.68 15.48
C ALA A 751 0.54 -5.57 15.68
N PRO A 752 1.11 -5.81 16.88
CA PRO A 752 2.56 -5.80 17.05
C PRO A 752 3.28 -6.91 16.29
N ALA A 753 2.69 -8.12 16.24
CA ALA A 753 3.27 -9.26 15.53
C ALA A 753 3.18 -9.09 14.01
N LEU A 754 2.08 -8.51 13.51
CA LEU A 754 1.90 -8.15 12.10
C LEU A 754 2.96 -7.16 11.64
N LYS A 755 3.23 -6.11 12.42
CA LYS A 755 4.29 -5.13 12.10
C LYS A 755 5.70 -5.70 12.20
N GLN A 756 5.91 -6.72 13.02
CA GLN A 756 7.21 -7.38 13.17
C GLN A 756 7.52 -8.31 11.98
N ALA A 757 6.50 -8.92 11.38
CA ALA A 757 6.66 -9.82 10.24
C ALA A 757 7.23 -9.09 9.00
N ASN A 758 7.78 -9.85 8.05
CA ASN A 758 8.23 -9.25 6.78
C ASN A 758 7.06 -8.85 5.89
N VAL A 759 5.92 -9.53 6.06
CA VAL A 759 4.63 -9.13 5.53
C VAL A 759 3.57 -9.43 6.59
N GLY A 760 2.93 -8.39 7.13
CA GLY A 760 1.76 -8.52 7.99
C GLY A 760 0.48 -8.59 7.16
N ILE A 761 -0.34 -9.62 7.38
CA ILE A 761 -1.63 -9.83 6.71
C ILE A 761 -2.76 -9.78 7.75
N ALA A 762 -3.65 -8.81 7.65
CA ALA A 762 -4.87 -8.75 8.47
C ALA A 762 -6.05 -9.43 7.74
N ILE A 763 -6.85 -10.20 8.46
CA ILE A 763 -8.07 -10.87 7.96
C ILE A 763 -9.32 -10.25 8.59
N GLY A 764 -10.38 -10.07 7.79
CA GLY A 764 -11.70 -9.65 8.29
C GLY A 764 -11.74 -8.20 8.77
N ALA A 765 -11.26 -7.28 7.93
CA ALA A 765 -11.06 -5.89 8.29
C ALA A 765 -12.36 -5.13 8.63
N GLY A 766 -12.67 -5.03 9.92
CA GLY A 766 -13.67 -4.10 10.47
C GLY A 766 -13.07 -3.00 11.36
N ALA A 767 -11.83 -3.16 11.82
CA ALA A 767 -11.18 -2.22 12.75
C ALA A 767 -10.09 -1.40 12.05
N ASP A 768 -10.11 -0.07 12.26
CA ASP A 768 -9.14 0.87 11.68
C ASP A 768 -7.69 0.53 12.11
N VAL A 769 -7.54 -0.07 13.30
CA VAL A 769 -6.25 -0.54 13.85
C VAL A 769 -5.65 -1.68 13.01
N ALA A 770 -6.47 -2.63 12.55
CA ALA A 770 -6.03 -3.77 11.76
C ALA A 770 -5.56 -3.34 10.37
N ILE A 771 -6.26 -2.38 9.77
CA ILE A 771 -5.84 -1.75 8.52
C ILE A 771 -4.50 -1.06 8.72
N GLU A 772 -4.30 -0.31 9.80
CA GLU A 772 -3.04 0.40 10.10
C GLU A 772 -1.84 -0.49 10.43
N ALA A 773 -2.06 -1.66 11.01
CA ALA A 773 -0.98 -2.54 11.42
C ALA A 773 -0.44 -3.45 10.32
N ALA A 774 -1.22 -3.72 9.27
CA ALA A 774 -0.88 -4.71 8.25
C ALA A 774 -0.39 -4.09 6.92
N ASP A 775 0.45 -4.84 6.22
CA ASP A 775 0.90 -4.52 4.86
C ASP A 775 -0.13 -4.96 3.80
N VAL A 776 -0.84 -6.05 4.09
CA VAL A 776 -1.93 -6.59 3.29
C VAL A 776 -3.15 -6.76 4.18
N THR A 777 -4.29 -6.29 3.72
CA THR A 777 -5.56 -6.39 4.42
C THR A 777 -6.55 -7.15 3.55
N LEU A 778 -7.12 -8.21 4.10
CA LEU A 778 -8.15 -9.01 3.47
C LEU A 778 -9.49 -8.54 4.01
N VAL A 779 -10.34 -8.05 3.10
CA VAL A 779 -11.67 -7.53 3.47
C VAL A 779 -12.53 -8.65 4.06
N LYS A 780 -12.41 -9.85 3.48
CA LYS A 780 -13.10 -11.04 3.98
C LYS A 780 -12.33 -11.73 5.10
N GLY A 781 -13.09 -12.40 5.95
CA GLY A 781 -12.60 -13.32 6.97
C GLY A 781 -12.05 -14.65 6.45
N GLU A 782 -11.95 -14.86 5.13
CA GLU A 782 -11.59 -16.16 4.52
C GLU A 782 -10.07 -16.34 4.41
N LEU A 783 -9.55 -17.48 4.88
CA LEU A 783 -8.12 -17.80 4.80
C LEU A 783 -7.65 -18.07 3.37
N THR A 784 -8.53 -18.55 2.50
CA THR A 784 -8.27 -18.73 1.05
C THR A 784 -7.81 -17.45 0.36
N LYS A 785 -8.21 -16.27 0.87
CA LYS A 785 -7.76 -14.98 0.34
C LYS A 785 -6.27 -14.69 0.57
N VAL A 786 -5.66 -15.31 1.59
CA VAL A 786 -4.20 -15.27 1.79
C VAL A 786 -3.50 -15.94 0.60
N VAL A 787 -4.02 -17.07 0.14
CA VAL A 787 -3.48 -17.79 -1.03
C VAL A 787 -3.65 -16.96 -2.30
N GLU A 788 -4.81 -16.33 -2.50
CA GLU A 788 -5.04 -15.41 -3.62
C GLU A 788 -4.04 -14.24 -3.62
N ALA A 789 -3.77 -13.65 -2.46
CA ALA A 789 -2.80 -12.56 -2.31
C ALA A 789 -1.39 -12.99 -2.73
N ILE A 790 -0.95 -14.17 -2.32
CA ILE A 790 0.36 -14.73 -2.70
C ILE A 790 0.42 -15.00 -4.21
N ARG A 791 -0.62 -15.60 -4.79
CA ARG A 791 -0.70 -15.85 -6.24
C ARG A 791 -0.69 -14.56 -7.04
N LEU A 792 -1.41 -13.53 -6.58
CA LEU A 792 -1.43 -12.20 -7.17
C LEU A 792 -0.04 -11.56 -7.13
N SER A 793 0.64 -11.65 -5.98
CA SER A 793 2.00 -11.17 -5.80
C SER A 793 2.99 -11.87 -6.76
N LYS A 794 2.96 -13.21 -6.85
CA LYS A 794 3.78 -13.99 -7.81
C LYS A 794 3.50 -13.60 -9.26
N ALA A 795 2.23 -13.49 -9.64
CA ALA A 795 1.83 -13.13 -11.01
C ALA A 795 2.26 -11.70 -11.36
N THR A 796 2.05 -10.74 -10.46
CA THR A 796 2.44 -9.34 -10.63
C THR A 796 3.96 -9.23 -10.79
N PHE A 797 4.72 -9.88 -9.92
CA PHE A 797 6.19 -9.82 -9.97
C PHE A 797 6.76 -10.53 -11.20
N SER A 798 6.14 -11.63 -11.65
CA SER A 798 6.51 -12.26 -12.92
C SER A 798 6.34 -11.30 -14.10
N LYS A 799 5.30 -10.46 -14.11
CA LYS A 799 5.11 -9.42 -15.14
C LYS A 799 6.17 -8.32 -15.04
N ILE A 800 6.51 -7.88 -13.83
CA ILE A 800 7.61 -6.92 -13.60
C ILE A 800 8.91 -7.44 -14.21
N LEU A 801 9.33 -8.68 -13.89
CA LEU A 801 10.56 -9.26 -14.42
C LEU A 801 10.55 -9.41 -15.95
N GLN A 802 9.44 -9.87 -16.53
CA GLN A 802 9.28 -9.95 -17.98
C GLN A 802 9.43 -8.57 -18.63
N ASN A 803 8.78 -7.56 -18.06
CA ASN A 803 8.83 -6.19 -18.58
C ASN A 803 10.24 -5.60 -18.49
N LEU A 804 10.92 -5.77 -17.36
CA LEU A 804 12.30 -5.31 -17.17
C LEU A 804 13.26 -6.00 -18.16
N PHE A 805 13.11 -7.31 -18.35
CA PHE A 805 13.90 -8.06 -19.32
C PHE A 805 13.71 -7.52 -20.75
N TRP A 806 12.46 -7.38 -21.20
CA TRP A 806 12.16 -6.87 -22.54
C TRP A 806 12.49 -5.38 -22.72
N ALA A 807 12.46 -4.59 -21.65
CA ALA A 807 12.86 -3.17 -21.70
C ALA A 807 14.37 -2.99 -21.91
N TRP A 808 15.19 -3.98 -21.53
CA TRP A 808 16.66 -3.88 -21.57
C TRP A 808 17.30 -4.69 -22.69
N PHE A 809 16.81 -5.92 -22.92
CA PHE A 809 17.46 -6.90 -23.80
C PHE A 809 17.73 -6.36 -25.21
N TYR A 810 16.73 -5.78 -25.87
CA TYR A 810 16.89 -5.26 -27.24
C TYR A 810 17.82 -4.05 -27.30
N ASN A 811 17.81 -3.17 -26.29
CA ASN A 811 18.69 -2.00 -26.22
C ASN A 811 20.16 -2.45 -26.15
N VAL A 812 20.48 -3.37 -25.24
CA VAL A 812 21.84 -3.90 -25.08
C VAL A 812 22.32 -4.58 -26.36
N ALA A 813 21.46 -5.35 -27.03
CA ALA A 813 21.80 -6.01 -28.28
C ALA A 813 21.98 -5.03 -29.46
N ALA A 814 21.21 -3.95 -29.51
CA ALA A 814 21.16 -3.04 -30.66
C ALA A 814 22.18 -1.89 -30.57
N ILE A 815 22.65 -1.51 -29.39
CA ILE A 815 23.67 -0.45 -29.22
C ILE A 815 24.97 -0.77 -29.99
N PRO A 816 25.56 -1.98 -29.93
CA PRO A 816 26.75 -2.30 -30.73
C PRO A 816 26.50 -2.21 -32.24
N ILE A 817 25.33 -2.65 -32.70
CA ILE A 817 24.92 -2.59 -34.11
C ILE A 817 24.81 -1.12 -34.56
N ALA A 818 24.25 -0.26 -33.72
CA ALA A 818 24.16 1.17 -33.95
C ALA A 818 25.53 1.85 -33.95
N ALA A 819 26.41 1.49 -33.01
CA ALA A 819 27.76 2.04 -32.91
C ALA A 819 28.63 1.73 -34.15
N LEU A 820 28.36 0.59 -34.81
CA LEU A 820 28.97 0.17 -36.07
C LEU A 820 28.29 0.76 -37.32
N GLY A 821 27.34 1.69 -37.17
CA GLY A 821 26.67 2.34 -38.31
C GLY A 821 25.72 1.44 -39.10
N LEU A 822 25.38 0.25 -38.59
CA LEU A 822 24.51 -0.72 -39.26
C LEU A 822 23.02 -0.53 -38.93
N LEU A 823 22.71 0.23 -37.87
CA LEU A 823 21.34 0.50 -37.43
C LEU A 823 20.89 1.89 -37.86
N HIS A 824 19.82 1.95 -38.64
CA HIS A 824 19.19 3.21 -38.98
C HIS A 824 18.43 3.78 -37.76
N PRO A 825 18.60 5.06 -37.38
CA PRO A 825 17.96 5.65 -36.18
C PRO A 825 16.44 5.41 -36.10
N MET A 826 15.76 5.45 -37.25
CA MET A 826 14.32 5.14 -37.36
C MET A 826 13.93 3.76 -36.83
N ILE A 827 14.76 2.74 -37.07
CA ILE A 827 14.50 1.39 -36.57
C ILE A 827 14.56 1.41 -35.04
N GLY A 828 15.48 2.18 -34.47
CA GLY A 828 15.56 2.37 -33.02
C GLY A 828 14.32 3.01 -32.44
N VAL A 829 13.80 4.07 -33.06
CA VAL A 829 12.55 4.72 -32.65
C VAL A 829 11.36 3.75 -32.66
N VAL A 830 11.22 2.95 -33.73
CA VAL A 830 10.14 1.97 -33.86
C VAL A 830 10.27 0.85 -32.82
N ALA A 831 11.48 0.29 -32.66
CA ALA A 831 11.76 -0.76 -31.68
C ALA A 831 11.43 -0.29 -30.25
N MET A 832 11.78 0.96 -29.93
CA MET A 832 11.54 1.57 -28.63
C MET A 832 10.04 1.79 -28.37
N THR A 833 9.28 2.25 -29.37
CA THR A 833 7.82 2.39 -29.29
C THR A 833 7.15 1.02 -29.11
N ALA A 834 7.59 0.02 -29.87
CA ALA A 834 7.10 -1.35 -29.76
C ALA A 834 7.42 -1.97 -28.39
N SER A 835 8.61 -1.73 -27.83
CA SER A 835 9.00 -2.17 -26.50
C SER A 835 8.07 -1.60 -25.42
N SER A 836 7.82 -0.30 -25.42
CA SER A 836 6.88 0.33 -24.47
C SER A 836 5.47 -0.27 -24.57
N LEU A 837 4.96 -0.46 -25.79
CA LEU A 837 3.66 -1.10 -26.01
C LEU A 837 3.63 -2.56 -25.53
N SER A 838 4.72 -3.31 -25.72
CA SER A 838 4.82 -4.70 -25.27
C SER A 838 4.78 -4.81 -23.73
N VAL A 839 5.48 -3.91 -23.02
CA VAL A 839 5.50 -3.82 -21.56
C VAL A 839 4.11 -3.50 -21.01
N ILE A 840 3.42 -2.53 -21.61
CA ILE A 840 2.05 -2.15 -21.25
C ILE A 840 1.10 -3.33 -21.50
N GLY A 841 1.13 -3.90 -22.71
CA GLY A 841 0.28 -5.02 -23.10
C GLY A 841 0.49 -6.23 -22.18
N ASN A 842 1.73 -6.56 -21.86
CA ASN A 842 2.08 -7.65 -20.96
C ASN A 842 1.56 -7.41 -19.54
N SER A 843 1.61 -6.17 -19.04
CA SER A 843 1.05 -5.80 -17.73
C SER A 843 -0.47 -5.94 -17.72
N LEU A 844 -1.16 -5.54 -18.80
CA LEU A 844 -2.62 -5.68 -18.90
C LEU A 844 -3.09 -7.15 -18.97
N LEU A 845 -2.25 -8.07 -19.44
CA LEU A 845 -2.55 -9.51 -19.42
C LEU A 845 -2.69 -10.08 -17.98
N LEU A 846 -2.21 -9.36 -16.96
CA LEU A 846 -2.39 -9.75 -15.55
C LEU A 846 -3.86 -9.89 -15.17
N ARG A 847 -4.77 -9.15 -15.83
CA ARG A 847 -6.23 -9.26 -15.62
C ARG A 847 -6.81 -10.64 -15.96
N ARG A 848 -6.05 -11.48 -16.69
CA ARG A 848 -6.44 -12.85 -17.05
C ARG A 848 -5.84 -13.91 -16.10
N ALA A 849 -5.12 -13.50 -15.06
CA ALA A 849 -4.53 -14.42 -14.11
C ALA A 849 -5.62 -15.19 -13.33
N ARG A 850 -5.44 -16.50 -13.20
CA ARG A 850 -6.27 -17.34 -12.33
C ARG A 850 -5.71 -17.27 -10.91
N LEU A 851 -6.45 -16.63 -10.02
CA LEU A 851 -6.02 -16.40 -8.64
C LEU A 851 -6.77 -17.30 -7.64
N GLU A 852 -8.05 -17.59 -7.93
CA GLU A 852 -8.95 -18.36 -7.08
C GLU A 852 -8.44 -19.77 -6.75
N VAL A 853 -8.65 -20.15 -5.49
CA VAL A 853 -8.48 -21.52 -5.02
C VAL A 853 -9.79 -22.25 -5.32
N THR A 854 -9.76 -23.29 -6.15
CA THR A 854 -10.91 -24.17 -6.34
C THR A 854 -11.26 -24.78 -4.99
N ARG A 855 -12.49 -24.48 -4.51
CA ARG A 855 -13.05 -25.06 -3.28
C ARG A 855 -13.22 -26.57 -3.41
#